data_AF-A0A143PIK8-F1
#
_entry.id   AF-A0A143PIK8-F1
#
_cell.length_a   1.000
_cell.length_b   1.000
_cell.length_c   1.000
_cell.angle_alpha   90.00
_cell.angle_beta   90.00
_cell.angle_gamma   90.00
#
_symmetry.space_group_name_H-M   'P 1'
#
loop_
_entity.id
_entity.type
_entity.pdbx_description
1 polymer ?
#
loop_
_entity_poly.entity_id
_entity_poly.type
_entity_poly.pdbx_seq_one_letter_code
_entity_poly.pdbx_strand_id
1 'polypeptide(L)'
;MRPFSRLRRPNRLEHDADGMAARALTPVVAPSHVGRAAFGERALPSSSVGTTAFGERALPQSGRPLEPGVRSDFERRFDHDFSQVRVHVDDDLSQTARTLGSRAVAIGTHVGFAPGEYQPRSQSGRALLAHELAHVVQSANGVLASLRSKKDARATLFYEKELQRTNASWGHELLALRPFIALCDAVDQERVAELPARLDALEKAHIAHYPEGHPSSTTVTTLHTRLMLLGQGAPARRFRAWYFRLWHFGQNRSRVRRYFDDEIWLWENTLPELSGRADASAGERNLGVVDAMRTFFTQVLAERDGLDATAVKEDTVRLKGEGGLTDTRFGMESSPIVSIARYHARLEQLAVNTFAAAQQPYQFALEAAIEDLTAGKRAKRLSDVEKRLASALTPMATATASATLDINETVYTKEGNKDVLRQVDRFLEGRAALRRSVKLTSYDAESSTTFPRPSQQLPPQRIVTLRTSQMTALKRIYGLEVDAKTGQPTADARENQAALAALGRKGLRLHSDDDWRQFAKAKFEQNLSATKRADLALDTVIDLLKVYLKAFTVHSPMNIDDFGDNLLTLTFPRALTGQLVHDCGVYALRIAYILSLIRDQPSLKLRLSYIQLPVHVGLIVTGSGLPAYLIHNDTFTRYDPAELTRLRKVWDTLDEKGEQRAKPAAASAKNDEQFLAELAAMEFVPNTDMPFIVTNVPKLGGTSGAADRALLWRSYQGIVRNELFGPPSRDPKDPAYQFHLRYLEVLEDMKAHHNAFVVPYWNGVAHPAWVASRPGLEQAATAIAAAKNPATRKKAEAVFDAEAGRYLRAQRGRVLSVETAYKDVQQKFNPIRTKTATIVHELQTRPKIVAPRAGQASGDRLQETFKELAQPLWARESIEHFSQIGLRSVTPPPAFGDRKNQMDIVD
;
A
#
# COMPACT_ATOMS: atom_id res chain seq x y z
N MET A 1 -48.36 -24.16 -51.55
CA MET A 1 -48.12 -23.02 -50.64
C MET A 1 -47.64 -23.55 -49.28
N ARG A 2 -47.01 -22.72 -48.42
CA ARG A 2 -46.48 -23.12 -47.09
C ARG A 2 -47.25 -22.44 -45.93
N PRO A 3 -47.21 -22.98 -44.70
CA PRO A 3 -48.18 -22.66 -43.65
C PRO A 3 -47.76 -21.53 -42.69
N PHE A 4 -48.75 -20.86 -42.10
CA PHE A 4 -48.61 -20.00 -40.91
C PHE A 4 -49.08 -20.75 -39.65
N SER A 5 -48.18 -21.49 -39.01
CA SER A 5 -48.47 -22.16 -37.73
C SER A 5 -47.20 -22.46 -36.91
N ARG A 6 -46.71 -21.45 -36.17
CA ARG A 6 -45.74 -21.63 -35.07
C ARG A 6 -46.04 -20.69 -33.91
N LEU A 7 -47.05 -21.04 -33.11
CA LEU A 7 -47.24 -20.43 -31.78
C LEU A 7 -46.08 -20.84 -30.84
N ARG A 8 -45.75 -19.92 -29.93
CA ARG A 8 -44.77 -20.13 -28.85
C ARG A 8 -45.24 -21.29 -27.97
N ARG A 9 -44.32 -22.13 -27.46
CA ARG A 9 -44.65 -22.98 -26.31
C ARG A 9 -44.99 -22.08 -25.11
N PRO A 10 -45.99 -22.41 -24.27
CA PRO A 10 -46.25 -21.65 -23.06
C PRO A 10 -45.03 -21.65 -22.15
N ASN A 11 -44.83 -20.52 -21.48
CA ASN A 11 -43.89 -20.38 -20.38
C ASN A 11 -44.40 -21.26 -19.22
N ARG A 12 -43.49 -21.86 -18.43
CA ARG A 12 -43.84 -22.72 -17.28
C ARG A 12 -44.83 -22.03 -16.33
N LEU A 13 -44.70 -20.72 -16.13
CA LEU A 13 -45.62 -19.93 -15.31
C LEU A 13 -47.04 -19.89 -15.87
N GLU A 14 -47.16 -19.64 -17.17
CA GLU A 14 -48.46 -19.63 -17.84
C GLU A 14 -49.10 -21.01 -17.76
N HIS A 15 -48.32 -22.08 -17.90
CA HIS A 15 -48.83 -23.44 -17.80
C HIS A 15 -49.21 -23.85 -16.36
N ASP A 16 -48.43 -23.43 -15.37
CA ASP A 16 -48.76 -23.59 -13.95
C ASP A 16 -49.97 -22.70 -13.57
N ALA A 17 -50.18 -21.56 -14.24
CA ALA A 17 -51.30 -20.64 -14.04
C ALA A 17 -52.59 -21.16 -14.71
N ASP A 18 -52.51 -21.61 -15.97
CA ASP A 18 -53.53 -22.38 -16.68
C ASP A 18 -54.00 -23.55 -15.79
N GLY A 19 -53.06 -24.30 -15.21
CA GLY A 19 -53.32 -25.44 -14.36
C GLY A 19 -54.00 -25.10 -13.03
N MET A 20 -53.58 -24.00 -12.38
CA MET A 20 -54.23 -23.52 -11.16
C MET A 20 -55.61 -22.91 -11.44
N ALA A 21 -55.77 -22.14 -12.52
CA ALA A 21 -57.04 -21.58 -12.98
C ALA A 21 -58.04 -22.68 -13.37
N ALA A 22 -57.60 -23.71 -14.09
CA ALA A 22 -58.45 -24.85 -14.44
C ALA A 22 -58.94 -25.61 -13.21
N ARG A 23 -58.07 -25.86 -12.22
CA ARG A 23 -58.44 -26.46 -10.92
C ARG A 23 -59.40 -25.58 -10.13
N ALA A 24 -59.17 -24.28 -10.10
CA ALA A 24 -60.07 -23.33 -9.45
C ALA A 24 -61.47 -23.34 -10.10
N LEU A 25 -61.56 -23.47 -11.42
CA LEU A 25 -62.83 -23.43 -12.17
C LEU A 25 -63.58 -24.76 -12.22
N THR A 26 -62.93 -25.90 -11.98
CA THR A 26 -63.64 -27.19 -11.84
C THR A 26 -64.62 -27.18 -10.66
N PRO A 27 -65.81 -27.80 -10.78
CA PRO A 27 -66.76 -27.91 -9.67
C PRO A 27 -66.27 -28.89 -8.61
N VAL A 28 -66.37 -28.50 -7.33
CA VAL A 28 -65.99 -29.35 -6.20
C VAL A 28 -67.07 -30.40 -5.95
N VAL A 29 -66.70 -31.67 -6.07
CA VAL A 29 -67.47 -32.81 -5.56
C VAL A 29 -66.93 -33.16 -4.17
N ALA A 30 -67.82 -33.37 -3.19
CA ALA A 30 -67.42 -33.69 -1.82
C ALA A 30 -66.69 -35.05 -1.71
N PRO A 31 -65.68 -35.18 -0.83
CA PRO A 31 -64.77 -36.33 -0.82
C PRO A 31 -65.31 -37.53 -0.02
N SER A 32 -64.86 -38.73 -0.42
CA SER A 32 -64.89 -39.94 0.40
C SER A 32 -63.47 -40.48 0.63
N HIS A 33 -63.23 -41.10 1.79
CA HIS A 33 -61.89 -41.44 2.28
C HIS A 33 -61.30 -42.71 1.65
N VAL A 34 -59.95 -42.78 1.58
CA VAL A 34 -59.05 -43.82 2.14
C VAL A 34 -57.68 -43.80 1.43
N GLY A 35 -56.61 -44.16 2.14
CA GLY A 35 -55.38 -44.69 1.52
C GLY A 35 -54.13 -43.82 1.69
N ARG A 36 -53.17 -44.29 2.51
CA ARG A 36 -51.85 -43.69 2.71
C ARG A 36 -50.78 -44.71 2.26
N ALA A 37 -50.01 -44.37 1.22
CA ALA A 37 -48.91 -45.20 0.72
C ALA A 37 -47.75 -44.30 0.24
N ALA A 38 -46.53 -44.85 0.17
CA ALA A 38 -45.31 -44.07 -0.06
C ALA A 38 -44.47 -44.59 -1.24
N PHE A 39 -44.05 -43.64 -2.09
CA PHE A 39 -42.94 -43.70 -3.05
C PHE A 39 -42.34 -42.27 -3.08
N GLY A 40 -41.07 -42.03 -3.43
CA GLY A 40 -40.03 -42.90 -3.96
C GLY A 40 -39.20 -42.06 -4.94
N GLU A 41 -37.91 -41.83 -4.67
CA GLU A 41 -37.11 -40.85 -5.42
C GLU A 41 -36.90 -41.23 -6.89
N ARG A 42 -37.11 -40.26 -7.80
CA ARG A 42 -36.49 -40.28 -9.13
C ARG A 42 -36.34 -38.88 -9.71
N ALA A 43 -35.11 -38.42 -9.86
CA ALA A 43 -34.80 -37.12 -10.46
C ALA A 43 -34.69 -37.21 -12.00
N LEU A 44 -35.30 -36.25 -12.71
CA LEU A 44 -35.12 -35.94 -14.13
C LEU A 44 -35.27 -34.41 -14.35
N PRO A 45 -34.80 -33.84 -15.48
CA PRO A 45 -34.06 -32.57 -15.43
C PRO A 45 -34.89 -31.28 -15.58
N SER A 46 -34.19 -30.18 -15.27
CA SER A 46 -34.66 -28.79 -15.31
C SER A 46 -35.23 -28.33 -16.65
N SER A 47 -36.38 -27.65 -16.60
CA SER A 47 -36.79 -26.61 -17.56
C SER A 47 -37.50 -25.45 -16.84
N SER A 48 -37.51 -24.28 -17.47
CA SER A 48 -37.25 -22.99 -16.81
C SER A 48 -38.42 -21.98 -16.81
N VAL A 49 -38.12 -20.78 -16.28
CA VAL A 49 -38.94 -19.54 -16.20
C VAL A 49 -39.83 -19.46 -14.93
N GLY A 50 -39.89 -18.27 -14.30
CA GLY A 50 -40.05 -18.11 -12.83
C GLY A 50 -40.86 -16.89 -12.33
N THR A 51 -41.52 -17.09 -11.19
CA THR A 51 -42.77 -16.46 -10.70
C THR A 51 -42.60 -15.25 -9.78
N THR A 52 -43.36 -14.13 -9.90
CA THR A 52 -43.07 -12.88 -9.15
C THR A 52 -44.24 -12.03 -8.63
N ALA A 53 -44.38 -11.86 -7.30
CA ALA A 53 -45.20 -10.79 -6.69
C ALA A 53 -44.38 -9.63 -6.15
N PHE A 54 -45.15 -8.58 -5.89
CA PHE A 54 -44.78 -7.31 -5.32
C PHE A 54 -45.94 -6.95 -4.37
N GLY A 55 -45.70 -6.91 -3.07
CA GLY A 55 -46.66 -6.46 -2.06
C GLY A 55 -45.97 -6.14 -0.73
N GLU A 56 -46.46 -5.20 0.10
CA GLU A 56 -47.49 -4.19 -0.16
C GLU A 56 -47.36 -3.02 0.84
N ARG A 57 -47.22 -1.77 0.35
CA ARG A 57 -47.63 -0.49 0.96
C ARG A 57 -47.03 0.69 0.18
N ALA A 58 -47.72 1.81 -0.08
CA ALA A 58 -49.13 2.13 0.10
C ALA A 58 -49.55 3.05 -1.06
N LEU A 59 -50.82 2.99 -1.51
CA LEU A 59 -51.24 3.51 -2.82
C LEU A 59 -52.48 4.40 -2.78
N PRO A 60 -52.68 5.24 -3.81
CA PRO A 60 -54.01 5.67 -4.23
C PRO A 60 -54.88 4.46 -4.57
N GLN A 61 -56.15 4.48 -4.19
CA GLN A 61 -57.12 3.39 -4.45
C GLN A 61 -57.70 3.44 -5.88
N SER A 62 -56.87 3.62 -6.91
CA SER A 62 -57.36 3.76 -8.30
C SER A 62 -58.01 2.47 -8.84
N GLY A 63 -57.34 1.32 -8.65
CA GLY A 63 -57.90 0.02 -9.00
C GLY A 63 -58.99 -0.40 -8.01
N ARG A 64 -60.20 -0.72 -8.50
CA ARG A 64 -61.34 -1.15 -7.67
C ARG A 64 -61.07 -2.51 -7.00
N PRO A 65 -61.54 -2.77 -5.77
CA PRO A 65 -61.44 -4.09 -5.17
C PRO A 65 -62.19 -5.14 -6.00
N LEU A 66 -61.75 -6.40 -5.94
CA LEU A 66 -62.45 -7.50 -6.60
C LEU A 66 -63.87 -7.65 -6.04
N GLU A 67 -64.88 -7.79 -6.91
CA GLU A 67 -66.30 -7.84 -6.56
C GLU A 67 -66.55 -8.91 -5.47
N PRO A 68 -67.17 -8.60 -4.31
CA PRO A 68 -67.12 -9.48 -3.14
C PRO A 68 -67.58 -10.93 -3.38
N GLY A 69 -68.63 -11.14 -4.18
CA GLY A 69 -69.09 -12.49 -4.54
C GLY A 69 -68.13 -13.26 -5.46
N VAL A 70 -67.38 -12.54 -6.29
CA VAL A 70 -66.32 -13.09 -7.16
C VAL A 70 -65.06 -13.38 -6.34
N ARG A 71 -64.70 -12.46 -5.44
CA ARG A 71 -63.57 -12.59 -4.51
C ARG A 71 -63.72 -13.83 -3.65
N SER A 72 -64.84 -13.98 -2.94
CA SER A 72 -65.05 -15.14 -2.06
C SER A 72 -65.47 -16.42 -2.78
N ASP A 73 -65.79 -16.39 -4.07
CA ASP A 73 -65.77 -17.61 -4.91
C ASP A 73 -64.32 -18.06 -5.16
N PHE A 74 -63.41 -17.16 -5.54
CA PHE A 74 -62.02 -17.51 -5.82
C PHE A 74 -61.14 -17.74 -4.58
N GLU A 75 -61.33 -17.02 -3.47
CA GLU A 75 -60.61 -17.25 -2.20
C GLU A 75 -60.72 -18.72 -1.76
N ARG A 76 -61.94 -19.29 -1.83
CA ARG A 76 -62.23 -20.71 -1.51
C ARG A 76 -61.71 -21.72 -2.55
N ARG A 77 -61.37 -21.27 -3.77
CA ARG A 77 -60.87 -22.12 -4.87
C ARG A 77 -59.36 -22.16 -4.95
N PHE A 78 -58.69 -21.12 -4.47
CA PHE A 78 -57.24 -20.97 -4.47
C PHE A 78 -56.58 -21.17 -3.10
N ASP A 79 -57.36 -21.20 -2.00
CA ASP A 79 -56.87 -21.20 -0.62
C ASP A 79 -55.91 -20.01 -0.35
N HIS A 80 -56.33 -18.83 -0.80
CA HIS A 80 -55.54 -17.60 -0.78
C HIS A 80 -56.41 -16.38 -0.53
N ASP A 81 -55.89 -15.41 0.24
CA ASP A 81 -56.57 -14.14 0.48
C ASP A 81 -56.46 -13.22 -0.75
N PHE A 82 -57.60 -12.81 -1.29
CA PHE A 82 -57.68 -11.83 -2.37
C PHE A 82 -58.24 -10.48 -1.90
N SER A 83 -58.32 -10.23 -0.60
CA SER A 83 -58.74 -8.95 -0.01
C SER A 83 -57.93 -7.75 -0.51
N GLN A 84 -56.64 -7.96 -0.81
CA GLN A 84 -55.74 -6.94 -1.36
C GLN A 84 -55.76 -6.83 -2.88
N VAL A 85 -56.50 -7.68 -3.59
CA VAL A 85 -56.58 -7.58 -5.05
C VAL A 85 -57.27 -6.29 -5.49
N ARG A 86 -56.67 -5.63 -6.49
CA ARG A 86 -57.21 -4.43 -7.15
C ARG A 86 -57.29 -4.66 -8.65
N VAL A 87 -58.49 -4.53 -9.20
CA VAL A 87 -58.77 -4.64 -10.63
C VAL A 87 -58.69 -3.25 -11.26
N HIS A 88 -57.85 -3.09 -12.27
CA HIS A 88 -57.76 -1.90 -13.11
C HIS A 88 -58.43 -2.16 -14.45
N VAL A 89 -59.25 -1.20 -14.90
CA VAL A 89 -59.94 -1.26 -16.20
C VAL A 89 -59.94 0.14 -16.79
N ASP A 90 -59.27 0.27 -17.94
CA ASP A 90 -59.02 1.49 -18.71
C ASP A 90 -57.96 2.45 -18.13
N ASP A 91 -57.27 2.07 -17.05
CA ASP A 91 -56.11 2.77 -16.46
C ASP A 91 -54.74 2.42 -17.12
N ASP A 92 -53.64 2.98 -16.60
CA ASP A 92 -52.25 2.70 -17.01
C ASP A 92 -51.90 1.20 -17.10
N LEU A 93 -52.46 0.37 -16.21
CA LEU A 93 -52.23 -1.08 -16.23
C LEU A 93 -53.00 -1.76 -17.38
N SER A 94 -54.16 -1.23 -17.75
CA SER A 94 -54.91 -1.62 -18.96
C SER A 94 -54.24 -1.12 -20.26
N GLN A 95 -53.48 -0.03 -20.19
CA GLN A 95 -52.60 0.40 -21.27
C GLN A 95 -51.31 -0.43 -21.34
N THR A 96 -50.79 -0.89 -20.19
CA THR A 96 -49.67 -1.84 -20.10
C THR A 96 -50.04 -3.17 -20.75
N ALA A 97 -51.22 -3.74 -20.43
CA ALA A 97 -51.73 -4.96 -21.07
C ALA A 97 -51.80 -4.83 -22.61
N ARG A 98 -52.36 -3.73 -23.11
CA ARG A 98 -52.42 -3.40 -24.55
C ARG A 98 -51.03 -3.30 -25.19
N THR A 99 -50.09 -2.60 -24.54
CA THR A 99 -48.70 -2.43 -25.02
C THR A 99 -47.93 -3.75 -25.07
N LEU A 100 -48.24 -4.69 -24.18
CA LEU A 100 -47.67 -6.04 -24.17
C LEU A 100 -48.39 -7.03 -25.12
N GLY A 101 -49.47 -6.61 -25.78
CA GLY A 101 -50.28 -7.46 -26.65
C GLY A 101 -51.09 -8.53 -25.90
N SER A 102 -51.38 -8.32 -24.62
CA SER A 102 -52.13 -9.27 -23.77
C SER A 102 -53.56 -8.80 -23.51
N ARG A 103 -54.45 -9.77 -23.22
CA ARG A 103 -55.85 -9.53 -22.83
C ARG A 103 -55.97 -9.05 -21.39
N ALA A 104 -55.06 -9.48 -20.52
CA ALA A 104 -54.90 -8.99 -19.15
C ALA A 104 -53.44 -9.14 -18.67
N VAL A 105 -53.12 -8.60 -17.50
CA VAL A 105 -51.85 -8.80 -16.81
C VAL A 105 -51.99 -8.63 -15.28
N ALA A 106 -51.58 -9.65 -14.53
CA ALA A 106 -51.36 -9.60 -13.10
C ALA A 106 -49.96 -9.07 -12.74
N ILE A 107 -49.90 -8.13 -11.80
CA ILE A 107 -48.69 -7.53 -11.25
C ILE A 107 -48.86 -7.36 -9.73
N GLY A 108 -48.22 -8.23 -8.96
CA GLY A 108 -48.39 -8.24 -7.49
C GLY A 108 -49.83 -8.57 -7.12
N THR A 109 -50.50 -7.71 -6.34
CA THR A 109 -51.94 -7.79 -6.06
C THR A 109 -52.83 -7.09 -7.09
N HIS A 110 -52.25 -6.40 -8.09
CA HIS A 110 -53.00 -5.63 -9.07
C HIS A 110 -53.20 -6.42 -10.36
N VAL A 111 -54.41 -6.38 -10.94
CA VAL A 111 -54.72 -7.03 -12.22
C VAL A 111 -55.33 -6.02 -13.18
N GLY A 112 -54.68 -5.81 -14.33
CA GLY A 112 -55.15 -4.90 -15.38
C GLY A 112 -55.69 -5.66 -16.57
N PHE A 113 -56.88 -5.29 -17.04
CA PHE A 113 -57.52 -5.90 -18.21
C PHE A 113 -57.45 -4.95 -19.41
N ALA A 114 -57.28 -5.46 -20.63
CA ALA A 114 -57.52 -4.65 -21.83
C ALA A 114 -59.02 -4.25 -21.92
N PRO A 115 -59.38 -3.19 -22.66
CA PRO A 115 -60.76 -2.69 -22.71
C PRO A 115 -61.75 -3.80 -23.10
N GLY A 116 -62.82 -3.95 -22.31
CA GLY A 116 -63.85 -4.96 -22.52
C GLY A 116 -63.50 -6.40 -22.09
N GLU A 117 -62.27 -6.70 -21.66
CA GLU A 117 -61.86 -8.06 -21.26
C GLU A 117 -62.24 -8.42 -19.81
N TYR A 118 -62.46 -7.42 -18.93
CA TYR A 118 -62.93 -7.68 -17.56
C TYR A 118 -64.42 -8.05 -17.54
N GLN A 119 -64.70 -9.34 -17.70
CA GLN A 119 -66.06 -9.89 -17.71
C GLN A 119 -66.24 -10.97 -16.62
N PRO A 120 -66.22 -10.62 -15.32
CA PRO A 120 -66.20 -11.59 -14.22
C PRO A 120 -67.44 -12.50 -14.11
N ARG A 121 -68.45 -12.29 -14.95
CA ARG A 121 -69.69 -13.09 -15.03
C ARG A 121 -69.81 -13.92 -16.31
N SER A 122 -68.96 -13.74 -17.33
CA SER A 122 -68.92 -14.60 -18.51
C SER A 122 -67.96 -15.78 -18.29
N GLN A 123 -68.15 -16.91 -18.99
CA GLN A 123 -67.28 -18.08 -18.83
C GLN A 123 -65.84 -17.78 -19.27
N SER A 124 -65.67 -17.05 -20.38
CA SER A 124 -64.37 -16.61 -20.89
C SER A 124 -63.69 -15.56 -20.01
N GLY A 125 -64.46 -14.64 -19.42
CA GLY A 125 -63.94 -13.64 -18.48
C GLY A 125 -63.62 -14.22 -17.11
N ARG A 126 -64.37 -15.21 -16.61
CA ARG A 126 -63.98 -16.00 -15.43
C ARG A 126 -62.73 -16.85 -15.68
N ALA A 127 -62.55 -17.39 -16.89
CA ALA A 127 -61.32 -18.08 -17.27
C ALA A 127 -60.11 -17.13 -17.24
N LEU A 128 -60.21 -15.96 -17.88
CA LEU A 128 -59.16 -14.95 -17.88
C LEU A 128 -58.87 -14.42 -16.46
N LEU A 129 -59.89 -14.10 -15.68
CA LEU A 129 -59.74 -13.66 -14.29
C LEU A 129 -59.13 -14.75 -13.39
N ALA A 130 -59.47 -16.02 -13.57
CA ALA A 130 -58.84 -17.11 -12.86
C ALA A 130 -57.36 -17.29 -13.24
N HIS A 131 -56.99 -17.05 -14.51
CA HIS A 131 -55.59 -17.06 -14.97
C HIS A 131 -54.76 -15.96 -14.29
N GLU A 132 -55.28 -14.74 -14.27
CA GLU A 132 -54.59 -13.61 -13.62
C GLU A 132 -54.57 -13.75 -12.08
N LEU A 133 -55.64 -14.26 -11.46
CA LEU A 133 -55.64 -14.58 -10.03
C LEU A 133 -54.71 -15.76 -9.69
N ALA A 134 -54.61 -16.76 -10.57
CA ALA A 134 -53.60 -17.80 -10.45
C ALA A 134 -52.21 -17.18 -10.44
N HIS A 135 -51.92 -16.26 -11.37
CA HIS A 135 -50.70 -15.46 -11.36
C HIS A 135 -50.51 -14.69 -10.06
N VAL A 136 -51.53 -14.04 -9.46
CA VAL A 136 -51.41 -13.38 -8.13
C VAL A 136 -50.94 -14.36 -7.05
N VAL A 137 -51.55 -15.55 -6.93
CA VAL A 137 -51.17 -16.58 -5.91
C VAL A 137 -49.78 -17.13 -6.17
N GLN A 138 -49.50 -17.48 -7.42
CA GLN A 138 -48.18 -17.91 -7.91
C GLN A 138 -47.11 -16.90 -7.48
N SER A 139 -47.41 -15.64 -7.75
CA SER A 139 -46.56 -14.50 -7.53
C SER A 139 -46.31 -14.30 -6.04
N ALA A 140 -47.33 -14.39 -5.17
CA ALA A 140 -47.19 -14.25 -3.71
C ALA A 140 -46.17 -15.23 -3.09
N ASN A 141 -45.76 -16.27 -3.83
CA ASN A 141 -44.81 -17.30 -3.43
C ASN A 141 -43.44 -17.24 -4.16
N GLY A 142 -43.14 -16.21 -4.97
CA GLY A 142 -41.85 -16.05 -5.69
C GLY A 142 -41.51 -14.58 -6.06
N VAL A 143 -40.31 -14.21 -6.52
CA VAL A 143 -39.11 -15.02 -6.87
C VAL A 143 -38.18 -15.24 -5.67
N LEU A 144 -37.99 -14.22 -4.82
CA LEU A 144 -36.81 -14.14 -3.95
C LEU A 144 -36.87 -15.01 -2.70
N ALA A 145 -38.07 -15.36 -2.22
CA ALA A 145 -38.24 -16.31 -1.11
C ALA A 145 -37.79 -17.73 -1.47
N SER A 146 -37.97 -18.14 -2.73
CA SER A 146 -37.66 -19.49 -3.23
C SER A 146 -36.15 -19.75 -3.42
N LEU A 147 -35.33 -18.70 -3.43
CA LEU A 147 -33.87 -18.78 -3.63
C LEU A 147 -33.05 -18.82 -2.33
N ARG A 148 -33.68 -18.59 -1.16
CA ARG A 148 -32.97 -18.61 0.13
C ARG A 148 -33.01 -19.99 0.78
N SER A 149 -31.86 -20.49 1.23
CA SER A 149 -31.88 -21.57 2.23
C SER A 149 -32.41 -21.01 3.56
N LYS A 150 -32.99 -21.87 4.41
CA LYS A 150 -33.45 -21.48 5.75
C LYS A 150 -32.32 -20.95 6.67
N LYS A 151 -31.06 -21.12 6.28
CA LYS A 151 -29.88 -20.66 7.03
C LYS A 151 -29.56 -19.18 6.79
N ASP A 152 -29.86 -18.67 5.60
CA ASP A 152 -29.40 -17.36 5.12
C ASP A 152 -30.45 -16.25 5.33
N ALA A 153 -31.66 -16.64 5.77
CA ALA A 153 -32.78 -15.75 6.02
C ALA A 153 -32.51 -14.62 7.04
N ARG A 154 -31.46 -14.73 7.85
CA ARG A 154 -31.04 -13.73 8.86
C ARG A 154 -30.15 -12.60 8.33
N ALA A 155 -29.69 -12.65 7.07
CA ALA A 155 -28.88 -11.58 6.50
C ALA A 155 -29.75 -10.46 5.88
N THR A 156 -29.56 -9.23 6.37
CA THR A 156 -30.08 -7.99 5.77
C THR A 156 -29.48 -7.79 4.39
N LEU A 157 -30.31 -7.52 3.38
CA LEU A 157 -29.85 -7.32 2.01
C LEU A 157 -29.33 -5.89 1.85
N PHE A 158 -28.18 -5.69 1.18
CA PHE A 158 -27.66 -4.34 0.94
C PHE A 158 -28.57 -3.49 0.04
N TYR A 159 -29.49 -4.14 -0.69
CA TYR A 159 -30.50 -3.56 -1.57
C TYR A 159 -31.92 -3.65 -1.00
N GLU A 160 -32.09 -3.93 0.30
CA GLU A 160 -33.42 -4.21 0.89
C GLU A 160 -34.43 -3.07 0.66
N LYS A 161 -34.00 -1.80 0.74
CA LYS A 161 -34.86 -0.63 0.43
C LYS A 161 -35.38 -0.64 -1.00
N GLU A 162 -34.52 -1.03 -1.96
CA GLU A 162 -34.87 -1.09 -3.38
C GLU A 162 -35.79 -2.28 -3.66
N LEU A 163 -35.59 -3.40 -2.95
CA LEU A 163 -36.50 -4.54 -2.97
C LEU A 163 -37.87 -4.16 -2.39
N GLN A 164 -37.92 -3.49 -1.23
CA GLN A 164 -39.15 -2.97 -0.64
C GLN A 164 -39.87 -1.99 -1.59
N ARG A 165 -39.14 -1.09 -2.27
CA ARG A 165 -39.72 -0.19 -3.30
C ARG A 165 -40.28 -0.99 -4.47
N THR A 166 -39.51 -1.92 -5.02
CA THR A 166 -39.93 -2.80 -6.13
C THR A 166 -41.19 -3.60 -5.74
N ASN A 167 -41.30 -4.02 -4.48
CA ASN A 167 -42.48 -4.69 -3.92
C ASN A 167 -43.69 -3.77 -3.72
N ALA A 168 -43.54 -2.46 -3.92
CA ALA A 168 -44.62 -1.46 -3.89
C ALA A 168 -44.80 -0.73 -5.23
N SER A 169 -44.21 -1.27 -6.31
CA SER A 169 -44.20 -0.69 -7.67
C SER A 169 -45.00 -1.55 -8.64
N TRP A 170 -45.60 -0.93 -9.67
CA TRP A 170 -46.52 -1.59 -10.61
C TRP A 170 -46.29 -1.10 -12.04
N GLY A 171 -46.91 -1.78 -13.02
CA GLY A 171 -46.88 -1.37 -14.42
C GLY A 171 -45.47 -1.06 -14.93
N HIS A 172 -45.30 0.12 -15.53
CA HIS A 172 -44.03 0.58 -16.10
C HIS A 172 -42.91 0.81 -15.07
N GLU A 173 -43.22 1.26 -13.84
CA GLU A 173 -42.22 1.47 -12.77
C GLU A 173 -41.58 0.13 -12.37
N LEU A 174 -42.42 -0.89 -12.16
CA LEU A 174 -41.94 -2.23 -11.81
C LEU A 174 -41.07 -2.84 -12.91
N LEU A 175 -41.51 -2.72 -14.17
CA LEU A 175 -40.77 -3.26 -15.32
C LEU A 175 -39.39 -2.60 -15.45
N ALA A 176 -39.25 -1.34 -15.02
CA ALA A 176 -37.98 -0.64 -14.97
C ALA A 176 -37.10 -1.08 -13.79
N LEU A 177 -37.66 -1.28 -12.59
CA LEU A 177 -36.92 -1.65 -11.36
C LEU A 177 -36.47 -3.13 -11.31
N ARG A 178 -37.26 -4.07 -11.84
CA ARG A 178 -36.96 -5.52 -11.75
C ARG A 178 -35.56 -5.93 -12.24
N PRO A 179 -35.02 -5.40 -13.37
CA PRO A 179 -33.64 -5.66 -13.79
C PRO A 179 -32.57 -5.24 -12.78
N PHE A 180 -32.77 -4.14 -12.04
CA PHE A 180 -31.81 -3.66 -11.05
C PHE A 180 -31.76 -4.61 -9.83
N ILE A 181 -32.92 -5.04 -9.34
CA ILE A 181 -33.00 -6.04 -8.25
C ILE A 181 -32.38 -7.37 -8.69
N ALA A 182 -32.62 -7.81 -9.93
CA ALA A 182 -32.00 -9.02 -10.47
C ALA A 182 -30.47 -8.93 -10.64
N LEU A 183 -29.91 -7.72 -10.79
CA LEU A 183 -28.47 -7.50 -10.74
C LEU A 183 -27.95 -7.51 -9.30
N CYS A 184 -28.64 -6.82 -8.37
CA CYS A 184 -28.26 -6.79 -6.95
C CYS A 184 -28.24 -8.20 -6.34
N ASP A 185 -29.26 -9.01 -6.62
CA ASP A 185 -29.38 -10.40 -6.17
C ASP A 185 -28.31 -11.32 -6.78
N ALA A 186 -27.95 -11.12 -8.05
CA ALA A 186 -26.85 -11.86 -8.67
C ALA A 186 -25.47 -11.48 -8.09
N VAL A 187 -25.30 -10.24 -7.63
CA VAL A 187 -24.08 -9.78 -6.93
C VAL A 187 -24.05 -10.22 -5.47
N ASP A 188 -25.19 -10.24 -4.77
CA ASP A 188 -25.28 -10.71 -3.38
C ASP A 188 -25.03 -12.21 -3.24
N GLN A 189 -25.45 -12.99 -4.24
CA GLN A 189 -25.21 -14.44 -4.33
C GLN A 189 -23.92 -14.82 -5.09
N GLU A 190 -23.05 -13.85 -5.40
CA GLU A 190 -21.79 -14.05 -6.15
C GLU A 190 -21.92 -14.81 -7.49
N ARG A 191 -23.08 -14.72 -8.16
CA ARG A 191 -23.40 -15.42 -9.42
C ARG A 191 -22.76 -14.72 -10.64
N VAL A 192 -21.43 -14.65 -10.63
CA VAL A 192 -20.59 -13.91 -11.58
C VAL A 192 -20.94 -14.19 -13.06
N ALA A 193 -21.21 -15.44 -13.41
CA ALA A 193 -21.54 -15.84 -14.78
C ALA A 193 -22.83 -15.20 -15.35
N GLU A 194 -23.75 -14.75 -14.49
CA GLU A 194 -24.98 -14.10 -14.92
C GLU A 194 -24.84 -12.58 -15.11
N LEU A 195 -23.86 -11.95 -14.47
CA LEU A 195 -23.76 -10.49 -14.37
C LEU A 195 -23.76 -9.75 -15.73
N PRO A 196 -23.12 -10.26 -16.80
CA PRO A 196 -23.27 -9.66 -18.13
C PRO A 196 -24.72 -9.61 -18.62
N ALA A 197 -25.46 -10.72 -18.48
CA ALA A 197 -26.86 -10.82 -18.91
C ALA A 197 -27.81 -10.00 -18.01
N ARG A 198 -27.50 -9.86 -16.72
CA ARG A 198 -28.25 -8.98 -15.80
C ARG A 198 -28.04 -7.50 -16.16
N LEU A 199 -26.82 -7.10 -16.55
CA LEU A 199 -26.57 -5.75 -17.07
C LEU A 199 -27.19 -5.51 -18.45
N ASP A 200 -27.16 -6.49 -19.35
CA ASP A 200 -27.83 -6.42 -20.66
C ASP A 200 -29.35 -6.27 -20.54
N ALA A 201 -29.95 -6.66 -19.41
CA ALA A 201 -31.35 -6.41 -19.08
C ALA A 201 -31.54 -5.04 -18.43
N LEU A 202 -30.65 -4.63 -17.52
CA LEU A 202 -30.69 -3.33 -16.86
C LEU A 202 -30.54 -2.14 -17.83
N GLU A 203 -29.61 -2.25 -18.78
CA GLU A 203 -29.37 -1.22 -19.80
C GLU A 203 -30.51 -1.09 -20.82
N LYS A 204 -31.45 -2.03 -20.84
CA LYS A 204 -32.68 -1.99 -21.67
C LYS A 204 -33.91 -1.53 -20.88
N ALA A 205 -33.80 -1.30 -19.58
CA ALA A 205 -34.88 -0.76 -18.77
C ALA A 205 -35.16 0.70 -19.15
N HIS A 206 -36.44 1.06 -19.32
CA HIS A 206 -36.83 2.44 -19.56
C HIS A 206 -36.63 3.28 -18.28
N ILE A 207 -35.49 3.97 -18.21
CA ILE A 207 -35.10 4.88 -17.10
C ILE A 207 -36.13 5.98 -16.81
N ALA A 208 -37.00 6.29 -17.77
CA ALA A 208 -38.14 7.20 -17.62
C ALA A 208 -39.15 6.81 -16.52
N HIS A 209 -39.12 5.56 -16.04
CA HIS A 209 -40.05 5.05 -15.03
C HIS A 209 -39.35 4.71 -13.70
N TYR A 210 -38.11 5.15 -13.49
CA TYR A 210 -37.46 5.07 -12.18
C TYR A 210 -37.93 6.24 -11.30
N PRO A 211 -38.25 6.02 -10.01
CA PRO A 211 -38.60 7.10 -9.09
C PRO A 211 -37.44 8.06 -8.81
N GLU A 212 -37.74 9.33 -8.52
CA GLU A 212 -36.75 10.28 -8.02
C GLU A 212 -36.11 9.76 -6.71
N GLY A 213 -34.78 9.83 -6.61
CA GLY A 213 -34.03 9.35 -5.46
C GLY A 213 -33.74 7.83 -5.44
N HIS A 214 -34.21 7.06 -6.43
CA HIS A 214 -33.97 5.63 -6.56
C HIS A 214 -33.11 5.28 -7.79
N PRO A 215 -32.20 4.28 -7.72
CA PRO A 215 -31.82 3.52 -6.52
C PRO A 215 -31.06 4.38 -5.49
N SER A 216 -31.20 4.07 -4.20
CA SER A 216 -30.53 4.86 -3.16
C SER A 216 -29.00 4.81 -3.26
N SER A 217 -28.39 5.94 -2.96
CA SER A 217 -26.94 6.18 -3.04
C SER A 217 -26.09 5.09 -2.35
N THR A 218 -26.50 4.63 -1.17
CA THR A 218 -25.85 3.53 -0.44
C THR A 218 -25.84 2.22 -1.23
N THR A 219 -26.99 1.83 -1.78
CA THR A 219 -27.12 0.60 -2.58
C THR A 219 -26.28 0.67 -3.85
N VAL A 220 -26.20 1.85 -4.47
CA VAL A 220 -25.39 2.11 -5.67
C VAL A 220 -23.90 1.94 -5.37
N THR A 221 -23.38 2.61 -4.33
CA THR A 221 -21.97 2.47 -3.91
C THR A 221 -21.65 1.02 -3.56
N THR A 222 -22.52 0.33 -2.81
CA THR A 222 -22.28 -1.07 -2.43
C THR A 222 -22.34 -2.02 -3.62
N LEU A 223 -23.24 -1.82 -4.59
CA LEU A 223 -23.26 -2.60 -5.83
C LEU A 223 -22.00 -2.37 -6.67
N HIS A 224 -21.57 -1.12 -6.82
CA HIS A 224 -20.36 -0.73 -7.54
C HIS A 224 -19.10 -1.34 -6.90
N THR A 225 -18.96 -1.20 -5.58
CA THR A 225 -17.89 -1.80 -4.76
C THR A 225 -17.86 -3.32 -4.91
N ARG A 226 -19.00 -4.02 -4.73
CA ARG A 226 -19.09 -5.48 -4.84
C ARG A 226 -18.77 -6.00 -6.24
N LEU A 227 -19.19 -5.30 -7.30
CA LEU A 227 -18.80 -5.66 -8.67
C LEU A 227 -17.27 -5.63 -8.84
N MET A 228 -16.56 -4.63 -8.28
CA MET A 228 -15.09 -4.61 -8.33
C MET A 228 -14.45 -5.72 -7.50
N LEU A 229 -14.99 -6.05 -6.32
CA LEU A 229 -14.51 -7.14 -5.46
C LEU A 229 -14.67 -8.53 -6.11
N LEU A 230 -15.70 -8.73 -6.92
CA LEU A 230 -15.89 -9.93 -7.75
C LEU A 230 -14.98 -9.94 -9.01
N GLY A 231 -14.04 -9.00 -9.14
CA GLY A 231 -13.18 -8.82 -10.31
C GLY A 231 -13.88 -8.26 -11.55
N GLN A 232 -15.14 -7.83 -11.42
CA GLN A 232 -16.02 -7.48 -12.54
C GLN A 232 -15.91 -5.99 -12.91
N GLY A 233 -14.69 -5.53 -13.22
CA GLY A 233 -14.43 -4.12 -13.55
C GLY A 233 -15.22 -3.59 -14.74
N ALA A 234 -15.37 -4.38 -15.81
CA ALA A 234 -16.18 -3.96 -16.97
C ALA A 234 -17.69 -3.90 -16.63
N PRO A 235 -18.28 -4.89 -15.94
CA PRO A 235 -19.61 -4.76 -15.33
C PRO A 235 -19.77 -3.55 -14.38
N ALA A 236 -18.80 -3.26 -13.51
CA ALA A 236 -18.86 -2.08 -12.63
C ALA A 236 -18.93 -0.77 -13.43
N ARG A 237 -18.09 -0.62 -14.46
CA ARG A 237 -18.11 0.54 -15.37
C ARG A 237 -19.44 0.67 -16.14
N ARG A 238 -20.00 -0.44 -16.63
CA ARG A 238 -21.31 -0.50 -17.28
C ARG A 238 -22.42 -0.05 -16.33
N PHE A 239 -22.40 -0.56 -15.10
CA PHE A 239 -23.34 -0.15 -14.05
C PHE A 239 -23.24 1.36 -13.75
N ARG A 240 -22.02 1.91 -13.57
CA ARG A 240 -21.79 3.35 -13.38
C ARG A 240 -22.37 4.18 -14.54
N ALA A 241 -22.10 3.80 -15.78
CA ALA A 241 -22.59 4.50 -16.97
C ALA A 241 -24.12 4.35 -17.19
N TRP A 242 -24.74 3.29 -16.68
CA TRP A 242 -26.21 3.18 -16.59
C TRP A 242 -26.77 4.11 -15.50
N TYR A 243 -26.14 4.14 -14.32
CA TYR A 243 -26.58 4.95 -13.18
C TYR A 243 -26.60 6.45 -13.52
N PHE A 244 -25.54 7.02 -14.09
CA PHE A 244 -25.55 8.45 -14.42
C PHE A 244 -26.53 8.82 -15.55
N ARG A 245 -26.76 7.92 -16.53
CA ARG A 245 -27.83 8.11 -17.54
C ARG A 245 -29.22 8.27 -16.92
N LEU A 246 -29.52 7.56 -15.83
CA LEU A 246 -30.78 7.69 -15.10
C LEU A 246 -30.95 9.11 -14.53
N TRP A 247 -29.94 9.64 -13.85
CA TRP A 247 -30.00 11.00 -13.27
C TRP A 247 -30.13 12.11 -14.33
N HIS A 248 -29.56 11.92 -15.52
CA HIS A 248 -29.73 12.85 -16.64
C HIS A 248 -31.14 12.85 -17.26
N PHE A 249 -32.01 11.88 -16.91
CA PHE A 249 -33.37 11.77 -17.45
C PHE A 249 -34.46 12.24 -16.46
N GLY A 250 -34.22 12.16 -15.16
CA GLY A 250 -35.26 12.24 -14.12
C GLY A 250 -35.55 13.60 -13.47
N GLN A 251 -34.95 14.72 -13.92
CA GLN A 251 -35.07 16.02 -13.23
C GLN A 251 -35.75 17.12 -14.07
N ASN A 252 -36.55 17.95 -13.40
CA ASN A 252 -37.11 19.17 -13.98
C ASN A 252 -35.98 20.19 -14.25
N ARG A 253 -36.00 20.84 -15.42
CA ARG A 253 -34.91 21.72 -15.93
C ARG A 253 -34.61 22.96 -15.05
N SER A 254 -35.42 23.24 -14.04
CA SER A 254 -35.27 24.38 -13.12
C SER A 254 -34.29 24.17 -11.97
N ARG A 255 -33.83 22.94 -11.69
CA ARG A 255 -32.78 22.67 -10.69
C ARG A 255 -31.52 22.12 -11.34
N VAL A 256 -30.58 23.02 -11.65
CA VAL A 256 -29.28 22.66 -12.24
C VAL A 256 -28.39 21.97 -11.20
N ARG A 257 -28.54 20.64 -11.09
CA ARG A 257 -27.50 19.74 -10.57
C ARG A 257 -26.49 19.41 -11.67
N ARG A 258 -25.32 18.92 -11.26
CA ARG A 258 -24.03 19.41 -11.75
C ARG A 258 -23.12 18.22 -12.01
N TYR A 259 -22.90 17.91 -13.29
CA TYR A 259 -22.32 16.64 -13.78
C TYR A 259 -21.19 16.05 -12.90
N PHE A 260 -20.12 16.82 -12.65
CA PHE A 260 -18.96 16.35 -11.91
C PHE A 260 -19.18 16.17 -10.39
N ASP A 261 -20.19 16.83 -9.80
CA ASP A 261 -20.47 16.78 -8.35
C ASP A 261 -20.99 15.38 -7.96
N ASP A 262 -21.94 14.84 -8.71
CA ASP A 262 -22.54 13.52 -8.45
C ASP A 262 -21.59 12.36 -8.88
N GLU A 263 -20.74 12.59 -9.89
CA GLU A 263 -19.68 11.63 -10.27
C GLU A 263 -18.56 11.52 -9.23
N ILE A 264 -18.00 12.64 -8.77
CA ILE A 264 -16.93 12.59 -7.74
C ILE A 264 -17.47 12.07 -6.42
N TRP A 265 -18.74 12.33 -6.09
CA TRP A 265 -19.39 11.76 -4.92
C TRP A 265 -19.35 10.22 -4.94
N LEU A 266 -19.72 9.57 -6.05
CA LEU A 266 -19.72 8.11 -6.14
C LEU A 266 -18.30 7.54 -5.98
N TRP A 267 -17.31 8.21 -6.58
CA TRP A 267 -15.91 7.84 -6.47
C TRP A 267 -15.37 7.97 -5.05
N GLU A 268 -15.55 9.12 -4.40
CA GLU A 268 -15.08 9.38 -3.03
C GLU A 268 -15.78 8.50 -1.98
N ASN A 269 -16.99 7.99 -2.25
CA ASN A 269 -17.69 7.03 -1.37
C ASN A 269 -17.32 5.56 -1.64
N THR A 270 -16.94 5.21 -2.88
CA THR A 270 -16.55 3.82 -3.23
C THR A 270 -15.18 3.44 -2.63
N LEU A 271 -14.20 4.36 -2.58
CA LEU A 271 -12.86 4.04 -2.04
C LEU A 271 -12.86 3.67 -0.54
N PRO A 272 -13.55 4.39 0.36
CA PRO A 272 -13.71 3.97 1.76
C PRO A 272 -14.39 2.61 1.90
N GLU A 273 -15.40 2.30 1.07
CA GLU A 273 -16.07 1.00 1.15
C GLU A 273 -15.18 -0.16 0.68
N LEU A 274 -14.33 0.05 -0.33
CA LEU A 274 -13.27 -0.90 -0.72
C LEU A 274 -12.23 -1.08 0.40
N SER A 275 -11.78 0.02 1.01
CA SER A 275 -10.79 0.01 2.10
C SER A 275 -11.31 -0.74 3.32
N GLY A 276 -12.57 -0.51 3.70
CA GLY A 276 -13.28 -1.22 4.77
C GLY A 276 -13.55 -2.71 4.50
N ARG A 277 -13.08 -3.28 3.39
CA ARG A 277 -13.03 -4.75 3.17
C ARG A 277 -11.69 -5.38 3.53
N ALA A 278 -10.67 -4.60 3.88
CA ALA A 278 -9.40 -5.12 4.38
C ALA A 278 -9.61 -5.76 5.77
N ASP A 279 -9.28 -7.05 5.90
CA ASP A 279 -9.52 -7.84 7.10
C ASP A 279 -8.23 -8.57 7.50
N ALA A 280 -7.63 -8.19 8.63
CA ALA A 280 -6.36 -8.74 9.11
C ALA A 280 -6.40 -10.27 9.31
N SER A 281 -7.56 -10.87 9.56
CA SER A 281 -7.72 -12.32 9.68
C SER A 281 -7.76 -13.07 8.34
N ALA A 282 -7.71 -12.35 7.22
CA ALA A 282 -8.19 -12.83 5.92
C ALA A 282 -7.20 -12.64 4.75
N GLY A 283 -5.91 -12.90 4.99
CA GLY A 283 -4.82 -12.64 4.03
C GLY A 283 -5.05 -13.04 2.56
N GLU A 284 -5.82 -14.11 2.28
CA GLU A 284 -6.17 -14.50 0.90
C GLU A 284 -7.27 -13.62 0.27
N ARG A 285 -8.28 -13.19 1.07
CA ARG A 285 -9.34 -12.27 0.62
C ARG A 285 -8.81 -10.87 0.36
N ASN A 286 -7.81 -10.42 1.14
CA ASN A 286 -7.17 -9.11 0.97
C ASN A 286 -6.50 -8.92 -0.40
N LEU A 287 -5.99 -9.99 -1.04
CA LEU A 287 -5.48 -9.88 -2.42
C LEU A 287 -6.59 -9.57 -3.44
N GLY A 288 -7.82 -10.04 -3.18
CA GLY A 288 -9.01 -9.62 -3.94
C GLY A 288 -9.33 -8.14 -3.75
N VAL A 289 -9.16 -7.61 -2.54
CA VAL A 289 -9.30 -6.16 -2.27
C VAL A 289 -8.23 -5.35 -3.03
N VAL A 290 -6.98 -5.82 -3.10
CA VAL A 290 -5.92 -5.18 -3.92
C VAL A 290 -6.24 -5.26 -5.42
N ASP A 291 -6.71 -6.40 -5.92
CA ASP A 291 -7.14 -6.55 -7.32
C ASP A 291 -8.35 -5.65 -7.66
N ALA A 292 -9.25 -5.41 -6.69
CA ALA A 292 -10.37 -4.47 -6.80
C ALA A 292 -9.95 -3.00 -6.73
N MET A 293 -9.02 -2.63 -5.83
CA MET A 293 -8.45 -1.28 -5.75
C MET A 293 -7.66 -0.90 -7.00
N ARG A 294 -6.94 -1.85 -7.62
CA ARG A 294 -6.39 -1.63 -8.97
C ARG A 294 -7.50 -1.36 -9.99
N THR A 295 -8.57 -2.14 -9.96
CA THR A 295 -9.70 -2.02 -10.89
C THR A 295 -10.44 -0.68 -10.73
N PHE A 296 -10.50 -0.15 -9.51
CA PHE A 296 -10.95 1.20 -9.18
C PHE A 296 -10.00 2.27 -9.73
N PHE A 297 -8.71 2.19 -9.38
CA PHE A 297 -7.65 3.10 -9.81
C PHE A 297 -7.58 3.24 -11.34
N THR A 298 -7.62 2.13 -12.07
CA THR A 298 -7.60 2.14 -13.54
C THR A 298 -8.82 2.84 -14.15
N GLN A 299 -9.99 2.81 -13.48
CA GLN A 299 -11.17 3.54 -13.95
C GLN A 299 -11.09 5.04 -13.61
N VAL A 300 -10.63 5.39 -12.40
CA VAL A 300 -10.37 6.79 -12.00
C VAL A 300 -9.38 7.47 -12.94
N LEU A 301 -8.29 6.79 -13.33
CA LEU A 301 -7.35 7.31 -14.33
C LEU A 301 -7.95 7.38 -15.73
N ALA A 302 -8.65 6.33 -16.19
CA ALA A 302 -9.26 6.33 -17.52
C ALA A 302 -10.34 7.42 -17.68
N GLU A 303 -10.96 7.86 -16.58
CA GLU A 303 -11.86 9.00 -16.57
C GLU A 303 -11.12 10.34 -16.54
N ARG A 304 -10.10 10.50 -15.68
CA ARG A 304 -9.23 11.70 -15.64
C ARG A 304 -8.60 11.97 -17.02
N ASP A 305 -8.05 10.94 -17.62
CA ASP A 305 -7.36 10.97 -18.92
C ASP A 305 -8.34 11.05 -20.11
N GLY A 306 -9.65 10.88 -19.85
CA GLY A 306 -10.74 11.08 -20.80
C GLY A 306 -11.38 12.47 -20.78
N LEU A 307 -10.97 13.35 -19.84
CA LEU A 307 -11.40 14.75 -19.82
C LEU A 307 -10.71 15.56 -20.93
N ASP A 308 -11.38 16.59 -21.45
CA ASP A 308 -10.76 17.51 -22.42
C ASP A 308 -9.64 18.31 -21.75
N ALA A 309 -8.39 17.96 -22.08
CA ALA A 309 -7.18 18.59 -21.56
C ALA A 309 -7.09 20.09 -21.89
N THR A 310 -7.76 20.56 -22.95
CA THR A 310 -7.87 21.98 -23.31
C THR A 310 -8.75 22.70 -22.31
N ALA A 311 -9.97 22.19 -22.09
CA ALA A 311 -10.91 22.74 -21.13
C ALA A 311 -10.39 22.66 -19.68
N VAL A 312 -9.71 21.57 -19.29
CA VAL A 312 -9.00 21.45 -18.00
C VAL A 312 -7.94 22.55 -17.86
N LYS A 313 -7.15 22.80 -18.90
CA LYS A 313 -6.09 23.83 -18.88
C LYS A 313 -6.67 25.25 -18.79
N GLU A 314 -7.70 25.56 -19.57
CA GLU A 314 -8.36 26.87 -19.59
C GLU A 314 -9.06 27.15 -18.25
N ASP A 315 -9.80 26.18 -17.71
CA ASP A 315 -10.45 26.27 -16.40
C ASP A 315 -9.43 26.37 -15.25
N THR A 316 -8.27 25.71 -15.37
CA THR A 316 -7.15 25.87 -14.42
C THR A 316 -6.56 27.29 -14.46
N VAL A 317 -6.45 27.92 -15.64
CA VAL A 317 -6.00 29.32 -15.76
C VAL A 317 -7.03 30.26 -15.16
N ARG A 318 -8.32 30.06 -15.46
CA ARG A 318 -9.44 30.82 -14.90
C ARG A 318 -9.43 30.79 -13.37
N LEU A 319 -9.40 29.60 -12.76
CA LEU A 319 -9.36 29.43 -11.31
C LEU A 319 -8.14 30.06 -10.64
N LYS A 320 -6.98 30.11 -11.31
CA LYS A 320 -5.80 30.82 -10.80
C LYS A 320 -5.99 32.34 -10.72
N GLY A 321 -6.82 32.92 -11.59
CA GLY A 321 -7.23 34.34 -11.49
C GLY A 321 -8.25 34.63 -10.38
N GLU A 322 -8.97 33.60 -9.91
CA GLU A 322 -10.08 33.74 -8.95
C GLU A 322 -9.69 33.48 -7.48
N GLY A 323 -8.44 33.10 -7.20
CA GLY A 323 -7.95 32.73 -5.86
C GLY A 323 -7.39 31.32 -5.73
N GLY A 324 -7.41 30.54 -6.82
CA GLY A 324 -6.77 29.23 -6.92
C GLY A 324 -7.71 28.03 -6.76
N LEU A 325 -7.12 26.83 -6.81
CA LEU A 325 -7.85 25.55 -6.73
C LEU A 325 -8.44 25.26 -5.33
N THR A 326 -8.10 26.07 -4.34
CA THR A 326 -8.34 25.81 -2.90
C THR A 326 -9.35 26.75 -2.23
N ASP A 327 -9.82 27.81 -2.91
CA ASP A 327 -10.78 28.74 -2.29
C ASP A 327 -12.17 28.11 -2.15
N THR A 328 -12.70 28.15 -0.93
CA THR A 328 -13.96 27.55 -0.49
C THR A 328 -15.05 28.59 -0.18
N ARG A 329 -14.99 29.79 -0.77
CA ARG A 329 -16.06 30.80 -0.64
C ARG A 329 -17.37 30.34 -1.32
N PHE A 330 -18.21 29.68 -0.53
CA PHE A 330 -19.53 29.20 -0.90
C PHE A 330 -20.53 30.35 -1.16
N GLY A 331 -21.30 30.23 -2.24
CA GLY A 331 -22.45 31.09 -2.57
C GLY A 331 -23.41 30.31 -3.48
N MET A 332 -24.72 30.53 -3.39
CA MET A 332 -25.72 29.57 -3.90
C MET A 332 -26.10 29.70 -5.39
N GLU A 333 -25.64 30.72 -6.12
CA GLU A 333 -26.43 31.25 -7.26
C GLU A 333 -25.79 31.19 -8.67
N SER A 334 -24.60 30.62 -8.88
CA SER A 334 -24.03 30.49 -10.25
C SER A 334 -23.14 29.26 -10.50
N SER A 335 -23.37 28.60 -11.64
CA SER A 335 -22.54 27.51 -12.25
C SER A 335 -22.25 26.27 -11.37
N PRO A 336 -21.69 25.16 -11.90
CA PRO A 336 -21.43 23.92 -11.12
C PRO A 336 -20.41 24.07 -9.98
N ILE A 337 -20.52 23.25 -8.90
CA ILE A 337 -19.64 23.38 -7.71
C ILE A 337 -18.22 22.95 -8.10
N VAL A 338 -18.13 21.76 -8.70
CA VAL A 338 -16.93 21.18 -9.27
C VAL A 338 -16.90 21.54 -10.77
N SER A 339 -15.92 22.34 -11.16
CA SER A 339 -15.57 22.59 -12.56
C SER A 339 -14.63 21.51 -13.08
N ILE A 340 -14.38 21.45 -14.40
CA ILE A 340 -13.61 20.35 -15.00
C ILE A 340 -12.16 20.27 -14.47
N ALA A 341 -11.51 21.39 -14.16
CA ALA A 341 -10.18 21.38 -13.52
C ALA A 341 -10.23 20.90 -12.05
N ARG A 342 -11.29 21.28 -11.31
CA ARG A 342 -11.52 20.76 -9.94
C ARG A 342 -11.78 19.26 -9.95
N TYR A 343 -12.51 18.75 -10.95
CA TYR A 343 -12.77 17.31 -11.10
C TYR A 343 -11.49 16.54 -11.44
N HIS A 344 -10.71 17.01 -12.43
CA HIS A 344 -9.42 16.43 -12.77
C HIS A 344 -8.50 16.33 -11.55
N ALA A 345 -8.34 17.43 -10.80
CA ALA A 345 -7.51 17.45 -9.59
C ALA A 345 -8.02 16.50 -8.48
N ARG A 346 -9.34 16.35 -8.35
CA ARG A 346 -9.96 15.39 -7.42
C ARG A 346 -9.72 13.93 -7.83
N LEU A 347 -9.81 13.60 -9.12
CA LEU A 347 -9.48 12.26 -9.63
C LEU A 347 -7.98 11.95 -9.47
N GLU A 348 -7.10 12.93 -9.66
CA GLU A 348 -5.66 12.77 -9.42
C GLU A 348 -5.36 12.51 -7.94
N GLN A 349 -5.93 13.30 -7.02
CA GLN A 349 -5.80 13.05 -5.57
C GLN A 349 -6.41 11.69 -5.17
N LEU A 350 -7.52 11.29 -5.78
CA LEU A 350 -8.17 10.01 -5.52
C LEU A 350 -7.31 8.81 -5.97
N ALA A 351 -6.58 8.94 -7.08
CA ALA A 351 -5.61 7.92 -7.51
C ALA A 351 -4.48 7.75 -6.48
N VAL A 352 -3.92 8.87 -5.98
CA VAL A 352 -2.93 8.88 -4.88
C VAL A 352 -3.49 8.23 -3.61
N ASN A 353 -4.70 8.62 -3.19
CA ASN A 353 -5.39 8.05 -2.04
C ASN A 353 -5.65 6.55 -2.20
N THR A 354 -5.94 6.08 -3.42
CA THR A 354 -6.16 4.65 -3.70
C THR A 354 -4.87 3.85 -3.57
N PHE A 355 -3.73 4.37 -4.06
CA PHE A 355 -2.44 3.70 -3.87
C PHE A 355 -2.05 3.63 -2.38
N ALA A 356 -2.34 4.68 -1.60
CA ALA A 356 -2.13 4.70 -0.16
C ALA A 356 -3.04 3.67 0.56
N ALA A 357 -4.34 3.65 0.25
CA ALA A 357 -5.29 2.69 0.80
C ALA A 357 -4.92 1.23 0.48
N ALA A 358 -4.42 0.97 -0.73
CA ALA A 358 -3.98 -0.36 -1.15
C ALA A 358 -2.82 -0.95 -0.33
N GLN A 359 -2.09 -0.13 0.44
CA GLN A 359 -1.02 -0.62 1.32
C GLN A 359 -1.54 -1.49 2.46
N GLN A 360 -2.75 -1.24 2.99
CA GLN A 360 -3.30 -2.00 4.13
C GLN A 360 -3.71 -3.45 3.77
N PRO A 361 -4.56 -3.71 2.76
CA PRO A 361 -4.85 -5.09 2.36
C PRO A 361 -3.61 -5.80 1.79
N TYR A 362 -2.70 -5.08 1.11
CA TYR A 362 -1.42 -5.66 0.69
C TYR A 362 -0.57 -6.07 1.90
N GLN A 363 -0.49 -5.23 2.94
CA GLN A 363 0.22 -5.54 4.19
C GLN A 363 -0.38 -6.77 4.86
N PHE A 364 -1.71 -6.85 5.05
CA PHE A 364 -2.33 -8.02 5.67
C PHE A 364 -2.12 -9.31 4.87
N ALA A 365 -2.07 -9.24 3.53
CA ALA A 365 -1.73 -10.38 2.68
C ALA A 365 -0.25 -10.80 2.82
N LEU A 366 0.67 -9.84 2.93
CA LEU A 366 2.09 -10.06 3.19
C LEU A 366 2.34 -10.64 4.59
N GLU A 367 1.62 -10.16 5.61
CA GLU A 367 1.71 -10.67 6.98
C GLU A 367 1.23 -12.13 7.07
N ALA A 368 0.09 -12.46 6.46
CA ALA A 368 -0.35 -13.85 6.34
C ALA A 368 0.65 -14.73 5.55
N ALA A 369 1.45 -14.15 4.64
CA ALA A 369 2.48 -14.90 3.93
C ALA A 369 3.70 -15.15 4.84
N ILE A 370 4.08 -14.16 5.66
CA ILE A 370 5.09 -14.30 6.71
C ILE A 370 4.65 -15.33 7.76
N GLU A 371 3.37 -15.39 8.12
CA GLU A 371 2.82 -16.43 9.01
C GLU A 371 2.86 -17.82 8.39
N ASP A 372 2.47 -17.96 7.12
CA ASP A 372 2.58 -19.23 6.38
C ASP A 372 4.04 -19.73 6.36
N LEU A 373 5.01 -18.85 6.12
CA LEU A 373 6.44 -19.16 6.18
C LEU A 373 6.92 -19.49 7.60
N THR A 374 6.49 -18.72 8.61
CA THR A 374 6.81 -18.95 10.04
C THR A 374 6.29 -20.31 10.51
N ALA A 375 5.17 -20.78 9.94
CA ALA A 375 4.56 -22.08 10.19
C ALA A 375 5.13 -23.23 9.33
N GLY A 376 6.12 -22.97 8.48
CA GLY A 376 6.75 -23.96 7.59
C GLY A 376 5.84 -24.45 6.45
N LYS A 377 4.87 -23.64 6.02
CA LYS A 377 4.01 -23.94 4.87
C LYS A 377 4.70 -23.54 3.56
N ARG A 378 4.19 -24.04 2.43
CA ARG A 378 4.68 -23.67 1.08
C ARG A 378 4.46 -22.17 0.82
N ALA A 379 5.44 -21.52 0.22
CA ALA A 379 5.46 -20.08 -0.08
C ALA A 379 4.44 -19.59 -1.14
N LYS A 380 3.36 -20.33 -1.43
CA LYS A 380 2.36 -19.96 -2.45
C LYS A 380 1.81 -18.54 -2.24
N ARG A 381 1.42 -18.20 -1.00
CA ARG A 381 0.90 -16.86 -0.68
C ARG A 381 1.94 -15.77 -0.91
N LEU A 382 3.21 -16.04 -0.64
CA LEU A 382 4.31 -15.11 -0.93
C LEU A 382 4.39 -14.80 -2.43
N SER A 383 4.33 -15.82 -3.29
CA SER A 383 4.29 -15.65 -4.75
C SER A 383 3.01 -14.95 -5.23
N ASP A 384 1.86 -15.23 -4.62
CA ASP A 384 0.60 -14.53 -4.92
C ASP A 384 0.65 -13.04 -4.53
N VAL A 385 1.34 -12.68 -3.43
CA VAL A 385 1.62 -11.31 -2.98
C VAL A 385 2.62 -10.62 -3.93
N GLU A 386 3.73 -11.28 -4.28
CA GLU A 386 4.72 -10.80 -5.25
C GLU A 386 4.08 -10.49 -6.62
N LYS A 387 3.14 -11.33 -7.05
CA LYS A 387 2.34 -11.09 -8.25
C LYS A 387 1.48 -9.83 -8.14
N ARG A 388 0.89 -9.49 -6.98
CA ARG A 388 0.11 -8.24 -6.81
C ARG A 388 0.99 -7.01 -6.62
N LEU A 389 2.21 -7.15 -6.09
CA LEU A 389 3.20 -6.08 -6.13
C LEU A 389 3.45 -5.65 -7.59
N ALA A 390 3.84 -6.60 -8.44
CA ALA A 390 4.14 -6.33 -9.84
C ALA A 390 2.91 -5.94 -10.70
N SER A 391 1.75 -6.57 -10.48
CA SER A 391 0.55 -6.39 -11.33
C SER A 391 -0.53 -5.45 -10.77
N ALA A 392 -0.31 -4.82 -9.60
CA ALA A 392 -1.19 -3.80 -9.05
C ALA A 392 -0.41 -2.61 -8.47
N LEU A 393 0.42 -2.82 -7.44
CA LEU A 393 1.09 -1.70 -6.76
C LEU A 393 2.08 -0.96 -7.69
N THR A 394 2.89 -1.67 -8.48
CA THR A 394 3.89 -1.03 -9.36
C THR A 394 3.23 -0.14 -10.43
N PRO A 395 2.23 -0.58 -11.22
CA PRO A 395 1.51 0.31 -12.14
C PRO A 395 0.87 1.53 -11.45
N MET A 396 0.27 1.33 -10.26
CA MET A 396 -0.37 2.41 -9.51
C MET A 396 0.66 3.46 -9.04
N ALA A 397 1.83 3.01 -8.55
CA ALA A 397 2.93 3.91 -8.22
C ALA A 397 3.43 4.68 -9.46
N THR A 398 3.66 4.01 -10.59
CA THR A 398 4.11 4.65 -11.84
C THR A 398 3.19 5.78 -12.28
N ALA A 399 1.87 5.61 -12.20
CA ALA A 399 0.92 6.66 -12.58
C ALA A 399 0.68 7.73 -11.49
N THR A 400 1.26 7.57 -10.29
CA THR A 400 1.23 8.55 -9.19
C THR A 400 2.63 9.09 -8.84
N ALA A 401 3.58 9.02 -9.78
CA ALA A 401 5.00 9.36 -9.58
C ALA A 401 5.30 10.81 -9.17
N SER A 402 4.33 11.71 -9.29
CA SER A 402 4.40 13.12 -8.85
C SER A 402 4.10 13.31 -7.37
N ALA A 403 3.49 12.33 -6.70
CA ALA A 403 3.01 12.46 -5.33
C ALA A 403 4.04 12.02 -4.28
N THR A 404 3.86 12.52 -3.05
CA THR A 404 4.51 12.02 -1.84
C THR A 404 3.46 11.56 -0.82
N LEU A 405 3.83 10.60 0.02
CA LEU A 405 2.96 10.02 1.04
C LEU A 405 3.69 9.95 2.38
N ASP A 406 3.03 10.43 3.44
CA ASP A 406 3.46 10.22 4.82
C ASP A 406 3.50 8.70 5.12
N ILE A 407 4.64 8.17 5.56
CA ILE A 407 4.82 6.74 5.83
C ILE A 407 4.69 6.36 7.31
N ASN A 408 5.11 7.20 8.27
CA ASN A 408 4.80 7.00 9.68
C ASN A 408 3.56 7.81 10.08
N GLU A 409 2.97 7.49 11.22
CA GLU A 409 1.86 8.25 11.81
C GLU A 409 2.24 8.68 13.22
N THR A 410 2.07 9.96 13.51
CA THR A 410 2.35 10.53 14.82
C THR A 410 1.09 11.24 15.32
N VAL A 411 0.56 10.78 16.45
CA VAL A 411 -0.68 11.29 17.04
C VAL A 411 -0.40 11.95 18.38
N TYR A 412 -1.20 12.97 18.71
CA TYR A 412 -1.22 13.61 20.01
C TYR A 412 -2.29 12.93 20.88
N THR A 413 -1.92 12.57 22.11
CA THR A 413 -2.81 11.92 23.09
C THR A 413 -2.78 12.67 24.41
N LYS A 414 -3.94 12.86 25.05
CA LYS A 414 -4.04 13.46 26.39
C LYS A 414 -3.79 12.39 27.45
N GLU A 415 -2.72 12.53 28.23
CA GLU A 415 -2.45 11.71 29.41
C GLU A 415 -2.53 12.62 30.65
N GLY A 416 -3.74 12.69 31.22
CA GLY A 416 -4.10 13.71 32.20
C GLY A 416 -4.02 15.11 31.58
N ASN A 417 -3.31 16.03 32.25
CA ASN A 417 -3.12 17.40 31.77
C ASN A 417 -1.90 17.55 30.82
N LYS A 418 -1.23 16.46 30.43
CA LYS A 418 -0.09 16.50 29.51
C LYS A 418 -0.47 16.01 28.12
N ASP A 419 -0.02 16.71 27.10
CA ASP A 419 -0.04 16.24 25.72
C ASP A 419 1.16 15.32 25.47
N VAL A 420 0.89 14.09 25.04
CA VAL A 420 1.88 13.03 24.83
C VAL A 420 1.88 12.63 23.36
N LEU A 421 3.05 12.78 22.74
CA LEU A 421 3.31 12.43 21.35
C LEU A 421 3.55 10.92 21.24
N ARG A 422 2.83 10.24 20.35
CA ARG A 422 2.95 8.79 20.11
C ARG A 422 3.04 8.49 18.63
N GLN A 423 3.97 7.61 18.24
CA GLN A 423 3.90 6.93 16.95
C GLN A 423 2.97 5.72 17.06
N VAL A 424 2.05 5.57 16.11
CA VAL A 424 1.06 4.48 16.06
C VAL A 424 1.24 3.61 14.82
N ASP A 425 0.71 2.38 14.87
CA ASP A 425 0.82 1.43 13.77
C ASP A 425 -0.18 1.75 12.65
N ARG A 426 0.32 1.96 11.43
CA ARG A 426 -0.44 2.36 10.24
C ARG A 426 -1.48 1.36 9.73
N PHE A 427 -1.58 0.16 10.32
CA PHE A 427 -2.49 -0.90 9.88
C PHE A 427 -3.46 -1.37 10.97
N LEU A 428 -3.38 -0.79 12.16
CA LEU A 428 -4.25 -1.08 13.30
C LEU A 428 -4.95 0.21 13.74
N GLU A 429 -6.14 0.07 14.33
CA GLU A 429 -6.91 1.20 14.83
C GLU A 429 -7.18 1.10 16.33
N GLY A 430 -7.48 2.25 16.96
CA GLY A 430 -7.92 2.36 18.36
C GLY A 430 -7.04 1.56 19.35
N ARG A 431 -7.67 0.70 20.15
CA ARG A 431 -6.97 -0.08 21.19
C ARG A 431 -5.93 -1.07 20.65
N ALA A 432 -6.00 -1.47 19.37
CA ALA A 432 -4.98 -2.33 18.77
C ALA A 432 -3.73 -1.52 18.39
N ALA A 433 -3.91 -0.32 17.82
CA ALA A 433 -2.82 0.61 17.53
C ALA A 433 -2.10 1.06 18.80
N LEU A 434 -2.86 1.49 19.82
CA LEU A 434 -2.31 2.02 21.08
C LEU A 434 -1.42 1.00 21.80
N ARG A 435 -1.77 -0.30 21.78
CA ARG A 435 -0.97 -1.40 22.34
C ARG A 435 0.39 -1.61 21.67
N ARG A 436 0.58 -1.07 20.47
CA ARG A 436 1.83 -1.09 19.70
C ARG A 436 2.39 0.31 19.47
N SER A 437 1.85 1.33 20.17
CA SER A 437 2.34 2.70 20.07
C SER A 437 3.62 2.89 20.88
N VAL A 438 4.57 3.65 20.33
CA VAL A 438 5.74 4.12 21.10
C VAL A 438 5.56 5.59 21.43
N LYS A 439 5.85 5.94 22.69
CA LYS A 439 5.91 7.33 23.14
C LYS A 439 7.19 7.97 22.61
N LEU A 440 7.08 9.21 22.13
CA LEU A 440 8.20 9.96 21.58
C LEU A 440 8.61 11.12 22.49
N THR A 441 9.87 11.49 22.41
CA THR A 441 10.44 12.69 23.04
C THR A 441 11.12 13.58 21.98
N SER A 442 11.23 14.88 22.27
CA SER A 442 12.08 15.77 21.46
C SER A 442 13.55 15.51 21.80
N TYR A 443 14.43 15.64 20.82
CA TYR A 443 15.89 15.62 21.03
C TYR A 443 16.40 16.82 21.84
N ASP A 444 15.57 17.86 22.00
CA ASP A 444 15.81 19.00 22.88
C ASP A 444 14.80 18.95 24.03
N ALA A 445 15.27 18.74 25.26
CA ALA A 445 14.44 18.62 26.45
C ALA A 445 13.85 19.95 26.95
N GLU A 446 14.42 21.10 26.58
CA GLU A 446 13.87 22.43 26.90
C GLU A 446 12.88 22.92 25.81
N SER A 447 12.81 22.25 24.64
CA SER A 447 11.87 22.57 23.54
C SER A 447 10.39 22.30 23.86
N SER A 448 9.79 23.18 24.65
CA SER A 448 8.34 23.26 24.89
C SER A 448 7.50 23.65 23.65
N THR A 449 8.12 23.92 22.51
CA THR A 449 7.46 24.38 21.29
C THR A 449 6.80 23.22 20.54
N THR A 450 5.46 23.17 20.59
CA THR A 450 4.61 22.15 19.95
C THR A 450 4.55 22.30 18.42
N PHE A 451 5.69 22.28 17.74
CA PHE A 451 5.73 22.16 16.29
C PHE A 451 5.31 20.74 15.89
N PRO A 452 4.29 20.57 15.02
CA PRO A 452 3.98 19.29 14.41
C PRO A 452 5.11 18.95 13.42
N ARG A 453 6.15 18.27 13.90
CA ARG A 453 7.24 17.79 13.06
C ARG A 453 6.65 16.79 12.04
N PRO A 454 6.88 17.00 10.72
CA PRO A 454 6.19 16.25 9.70
C PRO A 454 6.56 14.76 9.76
N SER A 455 5.60 13.92 9.38
CA SER A 455 5.86 12.52 9.06
C SER A 455 6.93 12.41 7.96
N GLN A 456 7.68 11.31 7.97
CA GLN A 456 8.57 10.98 6.87
C GLN A 456 7.74 10.76 5.60
N GLN A 457 8.13 11.39 4.50
CA GLN A 457 7.44 11.29 3.22
C GLN A 457 8.26 10.51 2.20
N LEU A 458 7.60 9.58 1.50
CA LEU A 458 8.19 8.85 0.38
C LEU A 458 7.29 8.95 -0.87
N PRO A 459 7.88 8.98 -2.09
CA PRO A 459 7.10 8.81 -3.31
C PRO A 459 6.63 7.34 -3.46
N PRO A 460 5.48 7.09 -4.14
CA PRO A 460 4.95 5.74 -4.38
C PRO A 460 5.97 4.73 -4.93
N GLN A 461 6.89 5.15 -5.80
CA GLN A 461 7.99 4.35 -6.32
C GLN A 461 8.85 3.76 -5.20
N ARG A 462 9.26 4.59 -4.22
CA ARG A 462 10.16 4.15 -3.16
C ARG A 462 9.46 3.18 -2.21
N ILE A 463 8.15 3.35 -2.00
CA ILE A 463 7.33 2.37 -1.27
C ILE A 463 7.32 1.02 -2.03
N VAL A 464 7.14 1.02 -3.35
CA VAL A 464 7.23 -0.20 -4.18
C VAL A 464 8.64 -0.81 -4.17
N THR A 465 9.70 0.00 -4.20
CA THR A 465 11.09 -0.49 -4.03
C THR A 465 11.25 -1.19 -2.68
N LEU A 466 10.77 -0.59 -1.59
CA LEU A 466 10.82 -1.20 -0.25
C LEU A 466 10.00 -2.48 -0.15
N ARG A 467 8.81 -2.54 -0.77
CA ARG A 467 8.03 -3.80 -0.90
C ARG A 467 8.80 -4.87 -1.69
N THR A 468 9.56 -4.47 -2.70
CA THR A 468 10.43 -5.38 -3.48
C THR A 468 11.60 -5.87 -2.62
N SER A 469 12.25 -4.99 -1.85
CA SER A 469 13.30 -5.35 -0.89
C SER A 469 12.79 -6.31 0.19
N GLN A 470 11.57 -6.11 0.70
CA GLN A 470 10.90 -7.05 1.61
C GLN A 470 10.70 -8.42 0.96
N MET A 471 10.22 -8.46 -0.28
CA MET A 471 10.02 -9.71 -1.00
C MET A 471 11.34 -10.48 -1.21
N THR A 472 12.41 -9.79 -1.60
CA THR A 472 13.75 -10.39 -1.73
C THR A 472 14.30 -10.84 -0.38
N ALA A 473 14.20 -10.02 0.67
CA ALA A 473 14.64 -10.37 2.01
C ALA A 473 13.91 -11.62 2.54
N LEU A 474 12.60 -11.74 2.33
CA LEU A 474 11.84 -12.94 2.69
C LEU A 474 12.34 -14.18 1.94
N LYS A 475 12.55 -14.07 0.62
CA LYS A 475 13.07 -15.19 -0.17
C LYS A 475 14.46 -15.61 0.29
N ARG A 476 15.34 -14.66 0.61
CA ARG A 476 16.69 -14.96 1.14
C ARG A 476 16.63 -15.60 2.53
N ILE A 477 15.97 -14.96 3.50
CA ILE A 477 15.86 -15.41 4.90
C ILE A 477 15.23 -16.81 5.00
N TYR A 478 14.20 -17.10 4.20
CA TYR A 478 13.53 -18.40 4.18
C TYR A 478 14.12 -19.41 3.20
N GLY A 479 15.24 -19.09 2.55
CA GLY A 479 15.94 -19.98 1.63
C GLY A 479 15.09 -20.43 0.43
N LEU A 480 14.33 -19.50 -0.14
CA LEU A 480 13.46 -19.69 -1.31
C LEU A 480 14.14 -19.23 -2.62
N GLU A 481 15.36 -18.70 -2.55
CA GLU A 481 16.12 -18.26 -3.72
C GLU A 481 16.65 -19.45 -4.52
N VAL A 482 16.38 -19.45 -5.82
CA VAL A 482 16.86 -20.44 -6.78
C VAL A 482 17.77 -19.78 -7.81
N ASP A 483 18.77 -20.52 -8.28
CA ASP A 483 19.58 -20.12 -9.43
C ASP A 483 18.74 -20.12 -10.71
N ALA A 484 18.82 -19.04 -11.48
CA ALA A 484 17.96 -18.80 -12.64
C ALA A 484 18.28 -19.69 -13.86
N LYS A 485 19.42 -20.39 -13.88
CA LYS A 485 19.84 -21.28 -14.97
C LYS A 485 19.47 -22.75 -14.71
N THR A 486 19.48 -23.16 -13.45
CA THR A 486 19.30 -24.56 -13.01
C THR A 486 17.99 -24.82 -12.28
N GLY A 487 17.33 -23.77 -11.77
CA GLY A 487 16.13 -23.88 -10.92
C GLY A 487 16.41 -24.48 -9.53
N GLN A 488 17.68 -24.72 -9.18
CA GLN A 488 18.07 -25.30 -7.88
C GLN A 488 18.26 -24.23 -6.81
N PRO A 489 18.00 -24.53 -5.52
CA PRO A 489 18.28 -23.60 -4.43
C PRO A 489 19.75 -23.15 -4.39
N THR A 490 19.98 -21.85 -4.15
CA THR A 490 21.34 -21.27 -4.05
C THR A 490 22.13 -21.87 -2.87
N ALA A 491 23.41 -21.52 -2.73
CA ALA A 491 24.20 -21.91 -1.55
C ALA A 491 23.63 -21.29 -0.27
N ASP A 492 23.49 -19.96 -0.24
CA ASP A 492 22.92 -19.21 0.89
C ASP A 492 21.48 -19.68 1.21
N ALA A 493 20.67 -20.02 0.19
CA ALA A 493 19.34 -20.57 0.42
C ALA A 493 19.36 -21.91 1.15
N ARG A 494 20.29 -22.82 0.82
CA ARG A 494 20.45 -24.11 1.51
C ARG A 494 20.99 -23.95 2.92
N GLU A 495 21.91 -23.00 3.15
CA GLU A 495 22.35 -22.63 4.49
C GLU A 495 21.19 -22.07 5.33
N ASN A 496 20.38 -21.18 4.76
CA ASN A 496 19.27 -20.54 5.48
C ASN A 496 18.17 -21.58 5.79
N GLN A 497 17.88 -22.53 4.89
CA GLN A 497 17.03 -23.69 5.18
C GLN A 497 17.58 -24.55 6.32
N ALA A 498 18.89 -24.87 6.32
CA ALA A 498 19.52 -25.67 7.36
C ALA A 498 19.56 -24.94 8.72
N ALA A 499 19.76 -23.63 8.73
CA ALA A 499 19.74 -22.81 9.93
C ALA A 499 18.31 -22.65 10.50
N LEU A 500 17.28 -22.61 9.64
CA LEU A 500 15.88 -22.67 10.07
C LEU A 500 15.52 -24.01 10.70
N ALA A 501 15.97 -25.13 10.10
CA ALA A 501 15.73 -26.47 10.65
C ALA A 501 16.34 -26.64 12.06
N ALA A 502 17.49 -26.02 12.32
CA ALA A 502 18.16 -26.04 13.61
C ALA A 502 17.43 -25.25 14.73
N LEU A 503 16.41 -24.43 14.41
CA LEU A 503 15.62 -23.72 15.43
C LEU A 503 14.74 -24.62 16.30
N GLY A 504 14.51 -25.88 15.90
CA GLY A 504 13.55 -26.78 16.58
C GLY A 504 12.08 -26.39 16.40
N ARG A 505 11.79 -25.41 15.52
CA ARG A 505 10.46 -24.87 15.19
C ARG A 505 10.37 -24.63 13.67
N LYS A 506 9.15 -24.62 13.14
CA LYS A 506 8.89 -24.68 11.68
C LYS A 506 9.33 -23.46 10.84
N GLY A 507 9.79 -22.37 11.46
CA GLY A 507 10.20 -21.14 10.78
C GLY A 507 10.49 -19.99 11.76
N LEU A 508 11.11 -18.92 11.27
CA LEU A 508 11.61 -17.77 12.04
C LEU A 508 10.53 -16.67 12.21
N ARG A 509 10.12 -16.31 13.44
CA ARG A 509 9.34 -15.06 13.61
C ARG A 509 10.24 -13.85 13.38
N LEU A 510 10.01 -13.12 12.29
CA LEU A 510 10.80 -11.94 11.93
C LEU A 510 10.84 -10.84 13.01
N HIS A 511 9.83 -10.78 13.88
CA HIS A 511 9.75 -9.80 14.99
C HIS A 511 10.29 -10.33 16.33
N SER A 512 10.78 -11.57 16.39
CA SER A 512 11.25 -12.21 17.63
C SER A 512 12.77 -12.18 17.69
N ASP A 513 13.31 -11.36 18.59
CA ASP A 513 14.77 -11.28 18.80
C ASP A 513 15.36 -12.61 19.30
N ASP A 514 14.57 -13.48 19.96
CA ASP A 514 15.01 -14.82 20.35
C ASP A 514 15.13 -15.76 19.14
N ASP A 515 14.18 -15.68 18.20
CA ASP A 515 14.22 -16.50 16.98
C ASP A 515 15.43 -16.08 16.13
N TRP A 516 15.67 -14.77 15.99
CA TRP A 516 16.85 -14.21 15.34
C TRP A 516 18.16 -14.61 16.03
N ARG A 517 18.22 -14.51 17.37
CA ARG A 517 19.40 -14.86 18.18
C ARG A 517 19.80 -16.33 18.02
N GLN A 518 18.83 -17.24 17.95
CA GLN A 518 19.09 -18.67 17.69
C GLN A 518 19.40 -18.95 16.21
N PHE A 519 18.73 -18.29 15.27
CA PHE A 519 18.94 -18.47 13.83
C PHE A 519 20.33 -17.98 13.39
N ALA A 520 20.75 -16.82 13.90
CA ALA A 520 22.09 -16.28 13.69
C ALA A 520 23.17 -17.24 14.20
N LYS A 521 22.99 -17.80 15.42
CA LYS A 521 23.87 -18.85 15.96
C LYS A 521 23.93 -20.07 15.03
N ALA A 522 22.79 -20.58 14.57
CA ALA A 522 22.72 -21.75 13.71
C ALA A 522 23.41 -21.53 12.35
N LYS A 523 23.14 -20.40 11.67
CA LYS A 523 23.81 -20.08 10.39
C LYS A 523 25.32 -19.89 10.57
N PHE A 524 25.74 -19.25 11.66
CA PHE A 524 27.16 -19.10 12.02
C PHE A 524 27.84 -20.46 12.18
N GLU A 525 27.29 -21.34 13.02
CA GLU A 525 27.91 -22.65 13.32
C GLU A 525 27.96 -23.56 12.09
N GLN A 526 26.94 -23.52 11.24
CA GLN A 526 26.92 -24.26 9.97
C GLN A 526 27.98 -23.72 9.00
N ASN A 527 28.08 -22.40 8.83
CA ASN A 527 29.11 -21.78 7.99
C ASN A 527 30.52 -22.03 8.52
N LEU A 528 30.75 -21.91 9.84
CA LEU A 528 32.03 -22.21 10.46
C LEU A 528 32.40 -23.69 10.27
N SER A 529 31.42 -24.60 10.38
CA SER A 529 31.66 -26.02 10.14
C SER A 529 32.00 -26.32 8.67
N ALA A 530 31.33 -25.67 7.71
CA ALA A 530 31.58 -25.86 6.28
C ALA A 530 32.90 -25.23 5.80
N THR A 531 33.17 -23.97 6.18
CA THR A 531 34.30 -23.18 5.65
C THR A 531 35.58 -23.27 6.49
N LYS A 532 35.46 -23.65 7.77
CA LYS A 532 36.49 -23.49 8.82
C LYS A 532 36.99 -22.04 8.99
N ARG A 533 36.26 -21.04 8.49
CA ARG A 533 36.60 -19.61 8.51
C ARG A 533 35.59 -18.83 9.35
N ALA A 534 36.04 -18.40 10.53
CA ALA A 534 35.19 -17.74 11.52
C ALA A 534 34.83 -16.29 11.14
N ASP A 535 35.66 -15.66 10.31
CA ASP A 535 35.37 -14.41 9.60
C ASP A 535 34.24 -14.62 8.59
N LEU A 536 34.40 -15.51 7.60
CA LEU A 536 33.35 -15.76 6.60
C LEU A 536 32.01 -16.17 7.23
N ALA A 537 32.04 -16.95 8.30
CA ALA A 537 30.84 -17.34 9.04
C ALA A 537 30.16 -16.18 9.79
N LEU A 538 30.91 -15.17 10.23
CA LEU A 538 30.36 -13.94 10.81
C LEU A 538 29.80 -13.03 9.72
N ASP A 539 30.54 -12.87 8.63
CA ASP A 539 30.17 -12.03 7.49
C ASP A 539 28.81 -12.47 6.89
N THR A 540 28.54 -13.77 6.73
CA THR A 540 27.24 -14.25 6.21
C THR A 540 26.05 -14.03 7.17
N VAL A 541 26.29 -13.93 8.48
CA VAL A 541 25.26 -13.54 9.45
C VAL A 541 25.01 -12.04 9.41
N ILE A 542 26.07 -11.23 9.38
CA ILE A 542 25.97 -9.76 9.33
C ILE A 542 25.27 -9.31 8.04
N ASP A 543 25.57 -9.90 6.88
CA ASP A 543 24.89 -9.58 5.62
C ASP A 543 23.42 -9.99 5.61
N LEU A 544 23.04 -11.06 6.30
CA LEU A 544 21.62 -11.44 6.43
C LEU A 544 20.86 -10.48 7.38
N LEU A 545 21.50 -9.99 8.45
CA LEU A 545 20.95 -8.94 9.30
C LEU A 545 20.83 -7.60 8.57
N LYS A 546 21.82 -7.20 7.75
CA LYS A 546 21.75 -6.01 6.89
C LYS A 546 20.55 -6.09 5.92
N VAL A 547 20.33 -7.24 5.28
CA VAL A 547 19.18 -7.47 4.39
C VAL A 547 17.85 -7.41 5.15
N TYR A 548 17.76 -8.01 6.34
CA TYR A 548 16.57 -7.93 7.17
C TYR A 548 16.25 -6.49 7.60
N LEU A 549 17.21 -5.78 8.21
CA LEU A 549 16.99 -4.45 8.77
C LEU A 549 16.61 -3.43 7.68
N LYS A 550 17.35 -3.38 6.56
CA LYS A 550 17.05 -2.49 5.42
C LYS A 550 15.67 -2.72 4.79
N ALA A 551 15.09 -3.91 4.94
CA ALA A 551 13.78 -4.25 4.39
C ALA A 551 12.63 -4.10 5.41
N PHE A 552 12.87 -4.39 6.69
CA PHE A 552 11.82 -4.55 7.72
C PHE A 552 11.87 -3.54 8.86
N THR A 553 12.81 -2.61 8.87
CA THR A 553 12.90 -1.53 9.88
C THR A 553 13.06 -0.16 9.22
N VAL A 554 12.66 0.91 9.89
CA VAL A 554 12.83 2.31 9.47
C VAL A 554 13.17 3.17 10.68
N HIS A 555 14.12 4.09 10.51
CA HIS A 555 14.55 5.00 11.59
C HIS A 555 13.54 6.15 11.79
N SER A 556 13.12 6.40 13.02
CA SER A 556 12.24 7.50 13.42
C SER A 556 12.94 8.87 13.29
N PRO A 557 12.24 9.96 12.92
CA PRO A 557 12.79 11.33 12.99
C PRO A 557 12.75 11.92 14.42
N MET A 558 12.42 11.11 15.43
CA MET A 558 12.19 11.46 16.84
C MET A 558 12.69 10.34 17.74
N ASN A 559 13.24 10.68 18.91
CA ASN A 559 13.67 9.69 19.89
C ASN A 559 12.46 8.97 20.52
N ILE A 560 12.59 7.69 20.84
CA ILE A 560 11.61 6.95 21.65
C ILE A 560 11.90 7.23 23.14
N ASP A 561 10.92 7.02 24.02
CA ASP A 561 11.12 7.18 25.46
C ASP A 561 11.98 6.04 26.06
N ASP A 562 13.30 6.17 26.00
CA ASP A 562 14.31 5.26 26.56
C ASP A 562 14.15 4.97 28.07
N PHE A 563 13.39 5.79 28.79
CA PHE A 563 13.16 5.65 30.22
C PHE A 563 11.86 4.90 30.56
N GLY A 564 11.06 4.57 29.55
CA GLY A 564 9.81 3.81 29.66
C GLY A 564 9.99 2.29 29.60
N ASP A 565 9.16 1.65 28.77
CA ASP A 565 9.10 0.19 28.63
C ASP A 565 10.38 -0.43 28.05
N ASN A 566 10.65 -1.69 28.39
CA ASN A 566 11.82 -2.41 27.88
C ASN A 566 11.70 -2.65 26.37
N LEU A 567 12.51 -1.93 25.59
CA LEU A 567 12.54 -1.96 24.12
C LEU A 567 12.78 -3.37 23.54
N LEU A 568 13.42 -4.30 24.26
CA LEU A 568 13.58 -5.71 23.83
C LEU A 568 12.32 -6.57 24.04
N THR A 569 11.26 -6.01 24.62
CA THR A 569 9.97 -6.69 24.87
C THR A 569 8.79 -6.03 24.16
N LEU A 570 8.97 -4.80 23.65
CA LEU A 570 7.92 -4.08 22.91
C LEU A 570 7.69 -4.65 21.50
N THR A 571 6.43 -4.60 21.07
CA THR A 571 6.06 -4.81 19.66
C THR A 571 5.84 -3.47 18.98
N PHE A 572 6.92 -2.89 18.46
CA PHE A 572 6.96 -1.59 17.77
C PHE A 572 5.87 -1.41 16.70
N PRO A 573 5.44 -0.17 16.42
CA PRO A 573 4.48 0.13 15.35
C PRO A 573 5.13 -0.04 13.98
N ARG A 574 4.32 -0.26 12.95
CA ARG A 574 4.73 -0.29 11.55
C ARG A 574 4.36 1.00 10.83
N ALA A 575 5.27 1.48 10.01
CA ALA A 575 5.00 2.46 8.96
C ALA A 575 4.16 1.85 7.83
N LEU A 576 3.57 2.69 6.97
CA LEU A 576 2.79 2.37 5.76
C LEU A 576 3.54 1.44 4.78
N THR A 577 4.88 1.41 4.87
CA THR A 577 5.77 0.50 4.14
C THR A 577 5.87 -0.90 4.75
N GLY A 578 5.22 -1.18 5.89
CA GLY A 578 5.32 -2.43 6.64
C GLY A 578 6.53 -2.54 7.58
N GLN A 579 7.45 -1.56 7.54
CA GLN A 579 8.67 -1.53 8.35
C GLN A 579 8.36 -1.18 9.81
N LEU A 580 8.99 -1.88 10.76
CA LEU A 580 8.98 -1.51 12.18
C LEU A 580 9.70 -0.17 12.39
N VAL A 581 9.09 0.76 13.10
CA VAL A 581 9.72 2.04 13.41
C VAL A 581 10.61 1.89 14.64
N HIS A 582 11.89 2.20 14.49
CA HIS A 582 12.95 2.11 15.50
C HIS A 582 13.69 3.46 15.61
N ASP A 583 14.45 3.68 16.68
CA ASP A 583 15.54 4.65 16.70
C ASP A 583 16.91 3.94 16.79
N CYS A 584 17.99 4.72 16.76
CA CYS A 584 19.37 4.23 16.89
C CYS A 584 19.62 3.32 18.10
N GLY A 585 19.05 3.69 19.25
CA GLY A 585 19.10 2.91 20.48
C GLY A 585 18.55 1.51 20.30
N VAL A 586 17.34 1.41 19.74
CA VAL A 586 16.68 0.14 19.42
C VAL A 586 17.54 -0.72 18.47
N TYR A 587 18.18 -0.13 17.45
CA TYR A 587 19.08 -0.89 16.56
C TYR A 587 20.27 -1.49 17.31
N ALA A 588 21.06 -0.66 18.00
CA ALA A 588 22.25 -1.12 18.73
C ALA A 588 21.88 -2.18 19.79
N LEU A 589 20.77 -1.97 20.51
CA LEU A 589 20.26 -2.86 21.54
C LEU A 589 19.84 -4.24 21.00
N ARG A 590 19.06 -4.28 19.91
CA ARG A 590 18.58 -5.54 19.31
C ARG A 590 19.71 -6.32 18.63
N ILE A 591 20.61 -5.65 17.91
CA ILE A 591 21.75 -6.30 17.26
C ILE A 591 22.71 -6.91 18.29
N ALA A 592 22.99 -6.20 19.40
CA ALA A 592 23.78 -6.74 20.50
C ALA A 592 23.14 -7.98 21.15
N TYR A 593 21.81 -8.01 21.30
CA TYR A 593 21.08 -9.19 21.79
C TYR A 593 21.21 -10.37 20.82
N ILE A 594 20.99 -10.15 19.53
CA ILE A 594 21.03 -11.20 18.48
C ILE A 594 22.42 -11.84 18.37
N LEU A 595 23.48 -11.03 18.33
CA LEU A 595 24.87 -11.53 18.20
C LEU A 595 25.41 -12.20 19.48
N SER A 596 24.73 -12.06 20.62
CA SER A 596 25.26 -12.50 21.93
C SER A 596 25.53 -14.00 22.05
N LEU A 597 24.83 -14.88 21.34
CA LEU A 597 25.13 -16.33 21.35
C LEU A 597 26.30 -16.73 20.43
N ILE A 598 26.64 -15.87 19.45
CA ILE A 598 27.82 -16.03 18.61
C ILE A 598 29.05 -15.53 19.39
N ARG A 599 28.88 -14.50 20.25
CA ARG A 599 29.95 -13.84 21.01
C ARG A 599 30.91 -14.80 21.71
N ASP A 600 30.36 -15.79 22.42
CA ASP A 600 31.11 -16.70 23.30
C ASP A 600 31.69 -17.93 22.58
N GLN A 601 31.63 -17.99 21.24
CA GLN A 601 32.30 -19.04 20.46
C GLN A 601 33.83 -18.99 20.66
N PRO A 602 34.50 -20.10 21.07
CA PRO A 602 35.93 -20.09 21.42
C PRO A 602 36.87 -19.62 20.31
N SER A 603 36.49 -19.83 19.05
CA SER A 603 37.25 -19.42 17.86
C SER A 603 37.17 -17.93 17.53
N LEU A 604 36.17 -17.20 18.03
CA LEU A 604 35.92 -15.80 17.69
C LEU A 604 36.50 -14.80 18.70
N LYS A 605 36.33 -15.08 20.00
CA LYS A 605 36.59 -14.14 21.10
C LYS A 605 35.96 -12.75 20.86
N LEU A 606 34.71 -12.73 20.37
CA LEU A 606 34.02 -11.50 19.97
C LEU A 606 33.80 -10.55 21.17
N ARG A 607 34.10 -9.27 20.94
CA ARG A 607 33.75 -8.13 21.79
C ARG A 607 32.61 -7.38 21.12
N LEU A 608 31.59 -7.06 21.93
CA LEU A 608 30.49 -6.18 21.58
C LEU A 608 30.58 -4.99 22.54
N SER A 609 30.60 -3.77 22.02
CA SER A 609 30.72 -2.55 22.81
C SER A 609 29.79 -1.49 22.24
N TYR A 610 28.91 -0.92 23.05
CA TYR A 610 28.15 0.26 22.67
C TYR A 610 29.09 1.45 22.52
N ILE A 611 28.85 2.29 21.53
CA ILE A 611 29.39 3.65 21.47
C ILE A 611 28.23 4.63 21.59
N GLN A 612 28.20 5.37 22.70
CA GLN A 612 27.29 6.50 22.88
C GLN A 612 27.94 7.74 22.26
N LEU A 613 27.18 8.47 21.46
CA LEU A 613 27.54 9.71 20.76
C LEU A 613 26.47 10.79 21.08
N PRO A 614 26.70 12.07 20.74
CA PRO A 614 25.65 13.09 20.76
C PRO A 614 24.38 12.62 20.03
N VAL A 615 23.26 12.58 20.77
CA VAL A 615 21.91 12.14 20.34
C VAL A 615 21.84 10.78 19.61
N HIS A 616 22.83 9.90 19.79
CA HIS A 616 22.92 8.64 19.03
C HIS A 616 23.63 7.51 19.80
N VAL A 617 23.24 6.26 19.53
CA VAL A 617 23.93 5.06 20.05
C VAL A 617 24.25 4.10 18.90
N GLY A 618 25.54 3.79 18.74
CA GLY A 618 26.04 2.77 17.81
C GLY A 618 26.54 1.51 18.52
N LEU A 619 26.93 0.51 17.73
CA LEU A 619 27.51 -0.75 18.21
C LEU A 619 28.82 -1.05 17.48
N ILE A 620 29.88 -1.27 18.25
CA ILE A 620 31.20 -1.72 17.79
C ILE A 620 31.29 -3.24 18.03
N VAL A 621 31.62 -3.98 16.96
CA VAL A 621 31.81 -5.44 16.99
C VAL A 621 33.21 -5.76 16.49
N THR A 622 34.01 -6.46 17.30
CA THR A 622 35.41 -6.81 16.98
C THR A 622 35.79 -8.18 17.52
N GLY A 623 36.80 -8.83 16.94
CA GLY A 623 37.35 -10.08 17.48
C GLY A 623 38.77 -10.35 17.00
N SER A 624 39.42 -11.37 17.57
CA SER A 624 40.84 -11.62 17.34
C SER A 624 41.09 -12.21 15.95
N GLY A 625 41.65 -11.40 15.04
CA GLY A 625 41.87 -11.79 13.64
C GLY A 625 40.62 -11.74 12.76
N LEU A 626 39.55 -11.09 13.23
CA LEU A 626 38.29 -10.91 12.49
C LEU A 626 38.16 -9.48 11.96
N PRO A 627 37.30 -9.24 10.94
CA PRO A 627 36.87 -7.90 10.58
C PRO A 627 36.26 -7.15 11.77
N ALA A 628 36.43 -5.83 11.81
CA ALA A 628 35.63 -4.97 12.66
C ALA A 628 34.35 -4.55 11.94
N TYR A 629 33.25 -4.47 12.67
CA TYR A 629 32.02 -3.85 12.21
C TYR A 629 31.66 -2.67 13.11
N LEU A 630 31.50 -1.50 12.50
CA LEU A 630 31.00 -0.29 13.15
C LEU A 630 29.57 -0.09 12.65
N ILE A 631 28.60 -0.10 13.56
CA ILE A 631 27.19 -0.28 13.24
C ILE A 631 26.38 0.91 13.76
N HIS A 632 25.72 1.59 12.83
CA HIS A 632 24.82 2.71 13.09
C HIS A 632 23.50 2.44 12.36
N ASN A 633 22.40 2.33 13.11
CA ASN A 633 21.07 1.98 12.59
C ASN A 633 21.06 0.64 11.80
N ASP A 634 20.65 0.67 10.53
CA ASP A 634 20.66 -0.44 9.57
C ASP A 634 21.96 -0.54 8.75
N THR A 635 22.94 0.31 9.06
CA THR A 635 24.20 0.46 8.33
C THR A 635 25.37 -0.11 9.13
N PHE A 636 26.20 -0.89 8.44
CA PHE A 636 27.27 -1.70 9.01
C PHE A 636 28.54 -1.50 8.17
N THR A 637 29.42 -0.59 8.59
CA THR A 637 30.75 -0.44 7.97
C THR A 637 31.66 -1.56 8.43
N ARG A 638 32.25 -2.28 7.47
CA ARG A 638 33.18 -3.40 7.69
C ARG A 638 34.61 -2.93 7.40
N TYR A 639 35.56 -3.28 8.26
CA TYR A 639 37.00 -3.07 8.03
C TYR A 639 37.76 -4.39 8.20
N ASP A 640 38.62 -4.73 7.26
CA ASP A 640 39.47 -5.92 7.38
C ASP A 640 40.65 -5.69 8.37
N PRO A 641 41.17 -6.75 9.01
CA PRO A 641 42.32 -6.65 9.92
C PRO A 641 43.53 -5.92 9.32
N ALA A 642 43.79 -6.11 8.03
CA ALA A 642 44.87 -5.43 7.31
C ALA A 642 44.61 -3.93 7.15
N GLU A 643 43.37 -3.50 6.92
CA GLU A 643 42.99 -2.09 6.80
C GLU A 643 43.05 -1.39 8.16
N LEU A 644 42.50 -2.03 9.21
CA LEU A 644 42.63 -1.56 10.59
C LEU A 644 44.09 -1.39 11.00
N THR A 645 44.97 -2.30 10.58
CA THR A 645 46.42 -2.20 10.84
C THR A 645 47.06 -1.00 10.13
N ARG A 646 46.67 -0.68 8.88
CA ARG A 646 47.14 0.53 8.17
C ARG A 646 46.67 1.80 8.87
N LEU A 647 45.35 1.91 9.11
CA LEU A 647 44.74 3.05 9.79
C LEU A 647 45.36 3.27 11.17
N ARG A 648 45.52 2.20 11.95
CA ARG A 648 46.12 2.25 13.28
C ARG A 648 47.58 2.72 13.24
N LYS A 649 48.38 2.28 12.25
CA LYS A 649 49.77 2.72 12.10
C LYS A 649 49.89 4.25 11.92
N VAL A 650 48.94 4.88 11.22
CA VAL A 650 48.90 6.35 11.11
C VAL A 650 48.39 6.97 12.42
N TRP A 651 47.29 6.43 12.97
CA TRP A 651 46.67 6.87 14.23
C TRP A 651 47.65 6.91 15.40
N ASP A 652 48.49 5.88 15.57
CA ASP A 652 49.49 5.82 16.64
C ASP A 652 50.54 6.94 16.50
N THR A 653 50.75 7.53 15.31
CA THR A 653 51.70 8.64 15.13
C THR A 653 51.13 10.02 15.48
N LEU A 654 49.85 10.12 15.86
CA LEU A 654 49.13 11.38 16.06
C LEU A 654 48.71 11.58 17.53
N ASP A 655 48.75 12.82 18.02
CA ASP A 655 48.42 13.20 19.41
C ASP A 655 46.91 13.47 19.61
N GLU A 656 46.48 14.00 20.77
CA GLU A 656 45.05 14.27 21.05
C GLU A 656 44.43 15.42 20.23
N LYS A 657 45.23 16.13 19.43
CA LYS A 657 44.78 17.21 18.54
C LYS A 657 45.00 16.89 17.05
N GLY A 658 45.59 15.72 16.76
CA GLY A 658 46.08 15.41 15.42
C GLY A 658 47.42 16.10 15.08
N GLU A 659 48.27 16.38 16.06
CA GLU A 659 49.66 16.81 15.85
C GLU A 659 50.61 15.59 15.82
N GLN A 660 51.70 15.68 15.05
CA GLN A 660 52.64 14.56 14.87
C GLN A 660 53.43 14.28 16.17
N ARG A 661 53.31 13.06 16.71
CA ARG A 661 54.07 12.63 17.89
C ARG A 661 55.53 12.38 17.56
N ALA A 662 56.42 12.76 18.48
CA ALA A 662 57.84 12.40 18.43
C ALA A 662 58.12 10.89 18.55
N LYS A 663 57.18 10.10 19.08
CA LYS A 663 57.18 8.62 19.09
C LYS A 663 55.74 8.11 18.95
N PRO A 664 55.49 7.00 18.23
CA PRO A 664 54.16 6.41 18.16
C PRO A 664 53.60 6.06 19.55
N ALA A 665 52.28 6.13 19.69
CA ALA A 665 51.57 5.66 20.87
C ALA A 665 51.84 4.15 21.09
N ALA A 666 52.02 3.77 22.36
CA ALA A 666 52.20 2.37 22.70
C ALA A 666 50.89 1.58 22.51
N ALA A 667 50.98 0.37 21.96
CA ALA A 667 49.84 -0.54 21.88
C ALA A 667 49.32 -0.85 23.30
N SER A 668 48.04 -0.63 23.53
CA SER A 668 47.37 -0.90 24.80
C SER A 668 45.86 -0.98 24.60
N ALA A 669 45.16 -1.76 25.42
CA ALA A 669 43.71 -1.96 25.29
C ALA A 669 42.91 -0.63 25.32
N LYS A 670 43.38 0.38 26.07
CA LYS A 670 42.79 1.73 26.08
C LYS A 670 42.96 2.43 24.72
N ASN A 671 44.15 2.36 24.13
CA ASN A 671 44.41 2.96 22.81
C ASN A 671 43.68 2.20 21.69
N ASP A 672 43.50 0.89 21.83
CA ASP A 672 42.73 0.08 20.88
C ASP A 672 41.24 0.43 20.91
N GLU A 673 40.67 0.60 22.11
CA GLU A 673 39.26 1.00 22.29
C GLU A 673 39.03 2.45 21.83
N GLN A 674 39.94 3.37 22.17
CA GLN A 674 39.94 4.76 21.69
C GLN A 674 39.99 4.83 20.15
N PHE A 675 40.91 4.12 19.49
CA PHE A 675 41.03 4.09 18.02
C PHE A 675 39.74 3.65 17.33
N LEU A 676 39.13 2.56 17.81
CA LEU A 676 37.88 2.03 17.26
C LEU A 676 36.69 2.96 17.48
N ALA A 677 36.66 3.68 18.62
CA ALA A 677 35.59 4.60 18.95
C ALA A 677 35.68 5.92 18.16
N GLU A 678 36.87 6.49 18.02
CA GLU A 678 37.13 7.63 17.12
C GLU A 678 36.76 7.29 15.67
N LEU A 679 37.09 6.08 15.21
CA LEU A 679 36.72 5.60 13.86
C LEU A 679 35.20 5.42 13.71
N ALA A 680 34.51 4.94 14.76
CA ALA A 680 33.05 4.79 14.76
C ALA A 680 32.32 6.15 14.81
N ALA A 681 32.84 7.13 15.54
CA ALA A 681 32.33 8.51 15.53
C ALA A 681 32.47 9.15 14.15
N MET A 682 33.62 8.94 13.50
CA MET A 682 33.90 9.43 12.14
C MET A 682 32.97 8.79 11.08
N GLU A 683 32.58 7.53 11.22
CA GLU A 683 31.56 6.90 10.36
C GLU A 683 30.12 7.38 10.66
N PHE A 684 29.87 8.05 11.80
CA PHE A 684 28.57 8.66 12.11
C PHE A 684 28.46 10.08 11.55
N VAL A 685 29.44 10.95 11.84
CA VAL A 685 29.62 12.22 11.11
C VAL A 685 31.11 12.41 10.81
N PRO A 686 31.52 12.40 9.52
CA PRO A 686 32.91 12.56 9.14
C PRO A 686 33.55 13.86 9.65
N ASN A 687 34.86 13.80 9.90
CA ASN A 687 35.68 14.95 10.26
C ASN A 687 35.18 15.74 11.49
N THR A 688 34.57 15.07 12.48
CA THR A 688 34.07 15.71 13.71
C THR A 688 34.75 15.09 14.93
N ASP A 689 35.30 15.92 15.83
CA ASP A 689 35.85 15.48 17.12
C ASP A 689 34.74 15.28 18.16
N MET A 690 33.98 14.19 18.03
CA MET A 690 32.85 13.94 18.95
C MET A 690 33.32 13.44 20.31
N PRO A 691 32.74 13.93 21.42
CA PRO A 691 32.79 13.22 22.69
C PRO A 691 32.04 11.89 22.55
N PHE A 692 32.59 10.83 23.11
CA PHE A 692 31.98 9.50 23.09
C PHE A 692 32.17 8.77 24.41
N ILE A 693 31.26 7.84 24.72
CA ILE A 693 31.41 6.87 25.81
C ILE A 693 31.33 5.48 25.21
N VAL A 694 32.41 4.69 25.35
CA VAL A 694 32.39 3.26 25.03
C VAL A 694 31.93 2.49 26.27
N THR A 695 30.93 1.63 26.12
CA THR A 695 30.48 0.72 27.18
C THR A 695 30.45 -0.71 26.67
N ASN A 696 31.27 -1.57 27.25
CA ASN A 696 31.33 -2.98 26.89
C ASN A 696 30.00 -3.68 27.22
N VAL A 697 29.40 -4.35 26.24
CA VAL A 697 28.12 -5.07 26.38
C VAL A 697 28.29 -6.19 27.42
N PRO A 698 27.37 -6.36 28.39
CA PRO A 698 27.46 -7.46 29.37
C PRO A 698 27.42 -8.83 28.70
N LYS A 699 28.04 -9.85 29.32
CA LYS A 699 27.82 -11.24 28.91
C LYS A 699 26.41 -11.67 29.32
N LEU A 700 25.77 -12.50 28.50
CA LEU A 700 24.38 -12.93 28.66
C LEU A 700 24.34 -14.44 28.94
N GLY A 701 23.42 -14.90 29.79
CA GLY A 701 23.39 -16.27 30.34
C GLY A 701 22.84 -17.35 29.40
N GLY A 702 22.35 -16.96 28.21
CA GLY A 702 22.11 -17.85 27.06
C GLY A 702 20.94 -18.83 27.18
N THR A 703 20.27 -18.88 28.33
CA THR A 703 19.38 -20.00 28.71
C THR A 703 17.90 -19.64 28.84
N SER A 704 17.54 -18.42 29.26
CA SER A 704 16.14 -18.05 29.54
C SER A 704 15.60 -16.87 28.71
N GLY A 705 16.45 -16.10 28.04
CA GLY A 705 16.09 -14.94 27.21
C GLY A 705 15.55 -13.73 27.98
N ALA A 706 14.59 -13.90 28.88
CA ALA A 706 14.01 -12.82 29.68
C ALA A 706 15.02 -12.16 30.64
N ALA A 707 15.84 -12.97 31.32
CA ALA A 707 16.91 -12.45 32.19
C ALA A 707 17.98 -11.70 31.38
N ASP A 708 18.34 -12.23 30.21
CA ASP A 708 19.31 -11.64 29.29
C ASP A 708 18.81 -10.28 28.76
N ARG A 709 17.54 -10.19 28.36
CA ARG A 709 16.88 -8.92 27.98
C ARG A 709 16.88 -7.91 29.14
N ALA A 710 16.59 -8.34 30.35
CA ALA A 710 16.53 -7.46 31.51
C ALA A 710 17.93 -6.92 31.91
N LEU A 711 18.96 -7.75 31.82
CA LEU A 711 20.35 -7.36 32.03
C LEU A 711 20.83 -6.37 30.95
N LEU A 712 20.57 -6.68 29.68
CA LEU A 712 20.98 -5.85 28.56
C LEU A 712 20.24 -4.49 28.56
N TRP A 713 18.94 -4.50 28.86
CA TRP A 713 18.15 -3.28 29.01
C TRP A 713 18.67 -2.37 30.13
N ARG A 714 18.98 -2.92 31.32
CA ARG A 714 19.59 -2.15 32.42
C ARG A 714 20.95 -1.57 32.03
N SER A 715 21.76 -2.31 31.28
CA SER A 715 23.04 -1.82 30.75
C SER A 715 22.84 -0.64 29.79
N TYR A 716 21.84 -0.73 28.90
CA TYR A 716 21.51 0.34 27.96
C TYR A 716 20.93 1.57 28.66
N GLN A 717 20.03 1.39 29.63
CA GLN A 717 19.52 2.49 30.47
C GLN A 717 20.61 3.18 31.30
N GLY A 718 21.71 2.49 31.62
CA GLY A 718 22.90 3.10 32.23
C GLY A 718 23.74 3.93 31.26
N ILE A 719 23.58 3.75 29.96
CA ILE A 719 24.28 4.50 28.91
C ILE A 719 23.52 5.79 28.58
N VAL A 720 22.25 5.69 28.18
CA VAL A 720 21.42 6.85 27.79
C VAL A 720 21.14 7.86 28.93
N ARG A 721 21.47 7.53 30.18
CA ARG A 721 21.45 8.46 31.31
C ARG A 721 22.67 9.38 31.39
N ASN A 722 23.72 9.11 30.63
CA ASN A 722 24.91 9.96 30.61
C ASN A 722 24.67 11.14 29.66
N GLU A 723 24.73 12.36 30.19
CA GLU A 723 24.70 13.59 29.39
C GLU A 723 26.02 13.71 28.61
N LEU A 724 25.98 13.30 27.33
CA LEU A 724 27.08 13.47 26.38
C LEU A 724 27.01 14.77 25.57
N PHE A 725 25.86 15.45 25.64
CA PHE A 725 25.58 16.67 24.88
C PHE A 725 24.68 17.60 25.70
N GLY A 726 24.94 18.90 25.60
CA GLY A 726 24.59 19.84 26.68
C GLY A 726 25.79 19.97 27.63
N PRO A 727 26.15 21.18 28.08
CA PRO A 727 27.42 21.39 28.75
C PRO A 727 27.33 21.06 30.25
N PRO A 728 28.30 20.34 30.84
CA PRO A 728 28.30 19.97 32.26
C PRO A 728 28.45 21.18 33.20
N SER A 729 28.78 22.33 32.64
CA SER A 729 28.82 23.63 33.29
C SER A 729 28.21 24.68 32.35
N ARG A 730 27.49 25.68 32.87
CA ARG A 730 27.07 26.86 32.09
C ARG A 730 28.20 27.91 31.95
N ASP A 731 29.43 27.60 32.37
CA ASP A 731 30.60 28.46 32.12
C ASP A 731 31.02 28.37 30.64
N PRO A 732 31.00 29.49 29.87
CA PRO A 732 31.45 29.51 28.50
C PRO A 732 32.96 29.28 28.31
N LYS A 733 33.74 29.07 29.38
CA LYS A 733 35.15 28.65 29.32
C LYS A 733 35.34 27.14 29.43
N ASP A 734 34.29 26.38 29.79
CA ASP A 734 34.36 24.93 29.92
C ASP A 734 34.68 24.26 28.55
N PRO A 735 35.60 23.28 28.47
CA PRO A 735 35.98 22.66 27.21
C PRO A 735 34.83 22.00 26.45
N ALA A 736 33.85 21.41 27.14
CA ALA A 736 32.69 20.77 26.55
C ALA A 736 31.62 21.81 26.15
N TYR A 737 31.41 22.88 26.94
CA TYR A 737 30.61 24.03 26.49
C TYR A 737 31.17 24.61 25.19
N GLN A 738 32.48 24.82 25.16
CA GLN A 738 33.19 25.34 24.01
C GLN A 738 33.19 24.37 22.82
N PHE A 739 33.11 23.05 23.04
CA PHE A 739 32.85 22.07 21.97
C PHE A 739 31.43 22.23 21.40
N HIS A 740 30.39 22.30 22.24
CA HIS A 740 28.99 22.39 21.80
C HIS A 740 28.73 23.62 20.92
N LEU A 741 29.31 24.79 21.25
CA LEU A 741 29.25 25.97 20.37
C LEU A 741 29.84 25.67 18.98
N ARG A 742 31.06 25.12 18.93
CA ARG A 742 31.77 24.87 17.66
C ARG A 742 31.10 23.79 16.81
N TYR A 743 30.44 22.81 17.44
CA TYR A 743 29.62 21.82 16.74
C TYR A 743 28.36 22.47 16.11
N LEU A 744 27.68 23.37 16.84
CA LEU A 744 26.54 24.13 16.29
C LEU A 744 26.96 25.08 15.15
N GLU A 745 28.11 25.74 15.28
CA GLU A 745 28.72 26.56 14.21
C GLU A 745 28.97 25.72 12.95
N VAL A 746 29.58 24.53 13.08
CA VAL A 746 29.81 23.61 11.94
C VAL A 746 28.51 23.16 11.29
N LEU A 747 27.47 22.86 12.07
CA LEU A 747 26.16 22.48 11.50
C LEU A 747 25.49 23.63 10.73
N GLU A 748 25.56 24.87 11.25
CA GLU A 748 25.06 26.05 10.53
C GLU A 748 25.90 26.37 9.28
N ASP A 749 27.22 26.21 9.31
CA ASP A 749 28.10 26.36 8.14
C ASP A 749 27.80 25.28 7.07
N MET A 750 27.59 24.01 7.46
CA MET A 750 27.19 22.94 6.55
C MET A 750 25.82 23.22 5.90
N LYS A 751 24.86 23.70 6.69
CA LYS A 751 23.51 24.11 6.26
C LYS A 751 23.56 25.32 5.34
N ALA A 752 24.36 26.34 5.66
CA ALA A 752 24.60 27.50 4.81
C ALA A 752 25.26 27.10 3.48
N HIS A 753 26.26 26.21 3.50
CA HIS A 753 26.90 25.65 2.30
C HIS A 753 25.90 24.87 1.44
N HIS A 754 25.07 24.02 2.05
CA HIS A 754 24.03 23.27 1.33
C HIS A 754 23.03 24.22 0.64
N ASN A 755 22.56 25.24 1.35
CA ASN A 755 21.63 26.24 0.82
C ASN A 755 22.24 27.19 -0.23
N ALA A 756 23.54 27.50 -0.13
CA ALA A 756 24.23 28.42 -1.04
C ALA A 756 24.74 27.75 -2.33
N PHE A 757 25.05 26.44 -2.30
CA PHE A 757 25.69 25.74 -3.43
C PHE A 757 24.91 24.51 -3.89
N VAL A 758 24.48 23.63 -2.99
CA VAL A 758 23.82 22.37 -3.37
C VAL A 758 22.40 22.62 -3.87
N VAL A 759 21.60 23.40 -3.13
CA VAL A 759 20.21 23.73 -3.51
C VAL A 759 20.12 24.52 -4.82
N PRO A 760 20.93 25.57 -5.08
CA PRO A 760 20.89 26.29 -6.36
C PRO A 760 21.40 25.45 -7.54
N TYR A 761 22.38 24.57 -7.34
CA TYR A 761 22.79 23.59 -8.36
C TYR A 761 21.68 22.60 -8.68
N TRP A 762 21.02 22.05 -7.66
CA TRP A 762 19.90 21.12 -7.85
C TRP A 762 18.74 21.78 -8.61
N ASN A 763 18.32 22.98 -8.19
CA ASN A 763 17.18 23.67 -8.77
C ASN A 763 17.49 24.30 -10.15
N GLY A 764 18.69 24.86 -10.35
CA GLY A 764 19.06 25.59 -11.57
C GLY A 764 19.71 24.75 -12.66
N VAL A 765 20.33 23.61 -12.32
CA VAL A 765 21.12 22.78 -13.25
C VAL A 765 20.63 21.34 -13.29
N ALA A 766 20.65 20.63 -12.16
CA ALA A 766 20.40 19.19 -12.17
C ALA A 766 18.95 18.82 -12.47
N HIS A 767 17.98 19.43 -11.78
CA HIS A 767 16.56 19.15 -11.99
C HIS A 767 16.08 19.55 -13.38
N PRO A 768 16.40 20.74 -13.94
CA PRO A 768 16.02 21.08 -15.32
C PRO A 768 16.65 20.16 -16.38
N ALA A 769 17.92 19.76 -16.20
CA ALA A 769 18.57 18.79 -17.10
C ALA A 769 17.91 17.40 -17.01
N TRP A 770 17.54 16.96 -15.80
CA TRP A 770 16.82 15.72 -15.59
C TRP A 770 15.44 15.75 -16.25
N VAL A 771 14.63 16.80 -16.01
CA VAL A 771 13.31 16.98 -16.62
C VAL A 771 13.37 17.00 -18.15
N ALA A 772 14.43 17.59 -18.75
CA ALA A 772 14.59 17.63 -20.19
C ALA A 772 14.92 16.26 -20.83
N SER A 773 15.73 15.42 -20.18
CA SER A 773 16.14 14.10 -20.73
C SER A 773 15.29 12.93 -20.22
N ARG A 774 14.57 13.08 -19.10
CA ARG A 774 13.75 12.04 -18.47
C ARG A 774 12.77 11.37 -19.45
N PRO A 775 11.98 12.08 -20.27
CA PRO A 775 11.00 11.43 -21.15
C PRO A 775 11.66 10.47 -22.16
N GLY A 776 12.80 10.87 -22.72
CA GLY A 776 13.57 10.01 -23.63
C GLY A 776 14.20 8.80 -22.94
N LEU A 777 14.71 8.99 -21.71
CA LEU A 777 15.22 7.89 -20.88
C LEU A 777 14.14 6.88 -20.50
N GLU A 778 12.96 7.35 -20.06
CA GLU A 778 11.82 6.50 -19.69
C GLU A 778 11.23 5.78 -20.90
N GLN A 779 11.10 6.46 -22.05
CA GLN A 779 10.65 5.86 -23.31
C GLN A 779 11.64 4.80 -23.82
N ALA A 780 12.95 5.08 -23.77
CA ALA A 780 13.97 4.13 -24.17
C ALA A 780 14.02 2.91 -23.23
N ALA A 781 14.04 3.10 -21.91
CA ALA A 781 13.99 2.01 -20.94
C ALA A 781 12.73 1.12 -21.11
N THR A 782 11.58 1.73 -21.39
CA THR A 782 10.34 1.01 -21.71
C THR A 782 10.48 0.18 -22.99
N ALA A 783 11.13 0.73 -24.02
CA ALA A 783 11.40 0.00 -25.27
C ALA A 783 12.43 -1.13 -25.10
N ILE A 784 13.45 -0.98 -24.23
CA ILE A 784 14.40 -2.04 -23.85
C ILE A 784 13.66 -3.21 -23.17
N ALA A 785 12.73 -2.90 -22.26
CA ALA A 785 11.92 -3.90 -21.56
C ALA A 785 10.89 -4.59 -22.47
N ALA A 786 10.35 -3.90 -23.47
CA ALA A 786 9.39 -4.43 -24.43
C ALA A 786 10.01 -5.18 -25.63
N ALA A 787 11.33 -5.09 -25.83
CA ALA A 787 12.02 -5.64 -26.99
C ALA A 787 12.06 -7.18 -26.99
N LYS A 788 11.33 -7.80 -27.93
CA LYS A 788 11.24 -9.25 -28.08
C LYS A 788 12.44 -9.89 -28.83
N ASN A 789 13.39 -9.10 -29.32
CA ASN A 789 14.59 -9.62 -29.99
C ASN A 789 15.81 -8.69 -29.78
N PRO A 790 17.06 -9.20 -29.94
CA PRO A 790 18.27 -8.42 -29.67
C PRO A 790 18.41 -7.17 -30.56
N ALA A 791 17.96 -7.21 -31.81
CA ALA A 791 18.09 -6.11 -32.75
C ALA A 791 17.18 -4.90 -32.41
N THR A 792 15.99 -5.14 -31.87
CA THR A 792 15.12 -4.08 -31.34
C THR A 792 15.62 -3.56 -29.99
N ARG A 793 16.12 -4.46 -29.14
CA ARG A 793 16.69 -4.08 -27.83
C ARG A 793 17.91 -3.16 -27.99
N LYS A 794 18.88 -3.53 -28.84
CA LYS A 794 20.08 -2.75 -29.13
C LYS A 794 19.79 -1.35 -29.71
N LYS A 795 18.67 -1.19 -30.43
CA LYS A 795 18.22 0.14 -30.88
C LYS A 795 17.66 0.98 -29.73
N ALA A 796 16.93 0.38 -28.80
CA ALA A 796 16.44 1.08 -27.62
C ALA A 796 17.56 1.43 -26.62
N GLU A 797 18.54 0.54 -26.45
CA GLU A 797 19.78 0.78 -25.70
C GLU A 797 20.56 1.98 -26.29
N ALA A 798 20.76 2.01 -27.61
CA ALA A 798 21.42 3.15 -28.26
C ALA A 798 20.66 4.49 -28.12
N VAL A 799 19.32 4.49 -28.01
CA VAL A 799 18.54 5.70 -27.71
C VAL A 799 18.69 6.07 -26.23
N PHE A 800 18.70 5.10 -25.33
CA PHE A 800 18.96 5.34 -23.90
C PHE A 800 20.34 5.97 -23.69
N ASP A 801 21.39 5.44 -24.34
CA ASP A 801 22.75 5.99 -24.30
C ASP A 801 22.82 7.39 -24.92
N ALA A 802 22.04 7.66 -25.98
CA ALA A 802 21.97 8.98 -26.60
C ALA A 802 21.21 10.02 -25.74
N GLU A 803 20.26 9.60 -24.91
CA GLU A 803 19.54 10.46 -23.95
C GLU A 803 20.33 10.61 -22.64
N ALA A 804 20.93 9.56 -22.10
CA ALA A 804 21.85 9.62 -20.96
C ALA A 804 23.07 10.46 -21.31
N GLY A 805 23.63 10.26 -22.51
CA GLY A 805 24.67 11.09 -23.10
C GLY A 805 24.22 12.51 -23.43
N ARG A 806 22.92 12.82 -23.49
CA ARG A 806 22.39 14.19 -23.58
C ARG A 806 22.17 14.80 -22.20
N TYR A 807 21.66 14.06 -21.22
CA TYR A 807 21.60 14.46 -19.81
C TYR A 807 23.00 14.84 -19.31
N LEU A 808 23.97 13.93 -19.48
CA LEU A 808 25.38 14.15 -19.13
C LEU A 808 26.04 15.28 -19.95
N ARG A 809 25.56 15.58 -21.17
CA ARG A 809 26.01 16.74 -21.97
C ARG A 809 25.24 18.03 -21.67
N ALA A 810 24.07 18.01 -21.04
CA ALA A 810 23.41 19.19 -20.49
C ALA A 810 24.11 19.59 -19.18
N GLN A 811 24.39 18.60 -18.32
CA GLN A 811 25.24 18.74 -17.13
C GLN A 811 26.63 19.29 -17.50
N ARG A 812 27.41 18.58 -18.34
CA ARG A 812 28.73 19.04 -18.81
C ARG A 812 28.67 20.30 -19.67
N GLY A 813 27.62 20.46 -20.46
CA GLY A 813 27.46 21.58 -21.40
C GLY A 813 27.17 22.89 -20.69
N ARG A 814 26.40 22.90 -19.59
CA ARG A 814 26.32 24.07 -18.71
C ARG A 814 27.59 24.27 -17.90
N VAL A 815 28.33 23.21 -17.53
CA VAL A 815 29.67 23.31 -16.90
C VAL A 815 30.76 23.82 -17.88
N LEU A 816 30.53 23.77 -19.20
CA LEU A 816 31.47 24.23 -20.24
C LEU A 816 31.06 25.53 -20.96
N SER A 817 29.76 25.80 -21.16
CA SER A 817 29.27 27.15 -21.53
C SER A 817 29.57 28.18 -20.43
N VAL A 818 29.83 27.63 -19.25
CA VAL A 818 30.46 28.29 -18.13
C VAL A 818 31.93 28.69 -18.41
N GLU A 819 32.65 28.59 -19.55
CA GLU A 819 34.11 28.93 -19.56
C GLU A 819 34.48 30.29 -18.94
N THR A 820 33.72 31.35 -19.24
CA THR A 820 33.85 32.64 -18.55
C THR A 820 33.70 32.48 -17.04
N ALA A 821 32.65 31.75 -16.65
CA ALA A 821 32.40 31.31 -15.30
C ALA A 821 33.22 30.07 -14.84
N TYR A 822 34.22 29.59 -15.60
CA TYR A 822 35.15 28.48 -15.29
C TYR A 822 36.50 29.05 -14.90
N LYS A 823 36.81 30.26 -15.40
CA LYS A 823 37.73 31.19 -14.75
C LYS A 823 37.10 31.81 -13.49
N ASP A 824 35.83 32.21 -13.52
CA ASP A 824 35.11 32.64 -12.30
C ASP A 824 34.92 31.49 -11.30
N VAL A 825 34.64 30.26 -11.77
CA VAL A 825 34.70 29.05 -10.93
C VAL A 825 36.15 28.77 -10.53
N GLN A 826 37.18 28.88 -11.35
CA GLN A 826 38.55 28.77 -10.81
C GLN A 826 38.93 29.92 -9.84
N GLN A 827 38.20 31.03 -9.81
CA GLN A 827 38.35 32.13 -8.83
C GLN A 827 37.37 32.07 -7.65
N LYS A 828 36.31 31.25 -7.70
CA LYS A 828 35.32 31.03 -6.62
C LYS A 828 35.39 29.61 -6.02
N PHE A 829 35.69 28.61 -6.84
CA PHE A 829 36.24 27.31 -6.47
C PHE A 829 37.76 27.31 -6.21
N ASN A 830 38.59 28.35 -6.48
CA ASN A 830 39.82 28.45 -5.69
C ASN A 830 39.44 28.65 -4.22
N PRO A 831 38.58 29.60 -3.85
CA PRO A 831 37.85 29.61 -2.57
C PRO A 831 36.85 28.45 -2.32
N ILE A 832 36.94 27.29 -3.02
CA ILE A 832 36.32 26.02 -2.59
C ILE A 832 37.37 24.89 -2.54
N ARG A 833 38.45 24.90 -3.33
CA ARG A 833 39.65 24.09 -2.99
C ARG A 833 40.42 24.67 -1.80
N THR A 834 40.26 25.97 -1.57
CA THR A 834 40.85 26.85 -0.54
C THR A 834 39.72 27.61 0.20
N LYS A 835 38.52 27.02 0.25
CA LYS A 835 37.66 27.02 1.46
C LYS A 835 37.11 25.66 1.81
N THR A 836 37.16 24.62 0.99
CA THR A 836 37.07 23.24 1.48
C THR A 836 38.43 22.74 1.93
N ALA A 837 39.57 23.25 1.40
CA ALA A 837 40.87 23.21 2.12
C ALA A 837 41.35 24.61 2.56
N THR A 838 40.39 25.48 2.93
CA THR A 838 40.58 26.39 4.07
C THR A 838 39.64 26.06 5.22
N ILE A 839 38.50 25.39 5.00
CA ILE A 839 37.80 24.64 6.05
C ILE A 839 38.63 23.43 6.42
N VAL A 840 38.90 22.43 5.56
CA VAL A 840 39.79 21.31 5.93
C VAL A 840 41.17 21.77 6.42
N HIS A 841 41.73 22.88 5.90
CA HIS A 841 42.97 23.43 6.47
C HIS A 841 42.78 24.13 7.82
N GLU A 842 41.73 24.93 8.07
CA GLU A 842 41.43 25.50 9.40
C GLU A 842 40.92 24.45 10.38
N LEU A 843 40.34 23.36 9.92
CA LEU A 843 40.04 22.17 10.71
C LEU A 843 41.35 21.43 11.05
N GLN A 844 42.32 21.37 10.13
CA GLN A 844 43.67 20.84 10.37
C GLN A 844 44.65 21.80 11.09
N THR A 845 44.33 23.09 11.23
CA THR A 845 45.25 24.13 11.78
C THR A 845 44.65 25.05 12.83
N ARG A 846 43.35 24.98 13.12
CA ARG A 846 42.74 25.42 14.38
C ARG A 846 42.54 24.15 15.24
N PRO A 847 43.51 23.75 16.09
CA PRO A 847 43.50 22.48 16.85
C PRO A 847 42.51 22.51 18.03
N LYS A 848 41.24 22.79 17.74
CA LYS A 848 40.10 22.89 18.66
C LYS A 848 38.79 22.35 18.07
N ILE A 849 38.72 22.04 16.78
CA ILE A 849 37.47 21.58 16.12
C ILE A 849 37.65 20.20 15.48
N VAL A 850 38.83 19.91 14.95
CA VAL A 850 39.17 18.67 14.22
C VAL A 850 40.62 18.29 14.52
N ALA A 851 41.01 17.01 14.53
CA ALA A 851 40.24 15.78 14.29
C ALA A 851 40.38 14.81 15.47
N PRO A 852 39.49 13.81 15.62
CA PRO A 852 39.94 12.52 16.14
C PRO A 852 41.14 12.06 15.29
N ARG A 853 42.17 11.47 15.89
CA ARG A 853 43.31 10.92 15.14
C ARG A 853 42.85 9.96 14.05
N ALA A 854 41.75 9.24 14.28
CA ALA A 854 41.15 8.34 13.30
C ALA A 854 40.68 9.08 12.02
N GLY A 855 40.22 10.34 12.13
CA GLY A 855 39.82 11.18 11.00
C GLY A 855 41.00 11.69 10.16
N GLN A 856 42.18 11.86 10.75
CA GLN A 856 43.41 12.13 9.99
C GLN A 856 44.01 10.85 9.40
N ALA A 857 44.02 9.75 10.16
CA ALA A 857 44.45 8.43 9.67
C ALA A 857 43.57 7.91 8.51
N SER A 858 42.26 8.18 8.58
CA SER A 858 41.34 7.95 7.47
C SER A 858 41.38 9.06 6.41
N GLY A 859 41.99 10.21 6.70
CA GLY A 859 42.33 11.24 5.72
C GLY A 859 43.32 10.70 4.68
N ASP A 860 44.29 9.88 5.11
CA ASP A 860 45.14 9.11 4.19
C ASP A 860 44.36 8.00 3.47
N ARG A 861 43.47 7.27 4.16
CA ARG A 861 42.52 6.34 3.51
C ARG A 861 41.70 7.07 2.44
N LEU A 862 41.27 8.30 2.68
CA LEU A 862 40.54 9.14 1.72
C LEU A 862 41.45 9.59 0.58
N GLN A 863 42.69 10.01 0.82
CA GLN A 863 43.64 10.32 -0.26
C GLN A 863 44.00 9.10 -1.12
N GLU A 864 44.16 7.92 -0.51
CA GLU A 864 44.42 6.65 -1.20
C GLU A 864 43.16 6.18 -1.96
N THR A 865 41.98 6.30 -1.33
CA THR A 865 40.65 6.14 -1.96
C THR A 865 40.45 7.11 -3.13
N PHE A 866 40.91 8.36 -3.06
CA PHE A 866 40.82 9.32 -4.18
C PHE A 866 41.93 9.15 -5.24
N LYS A 867 42.98 8.36 -4.95
CA LYS A 867 43.98 7.92 -5.94
C LYS A 867 43.50 6.67 -6.69
N GLU A 868 42.88 5.71 -6.00
CA GLU A 868 42.39 4.46 -6.58
C GLU A 868 40.96 4.56 -7.15
N LEU A 869 40.07 5.35 -6.54
CA LEU A 869 38.74 5.64 -7.06
C LEU A 869 38.67 7.03 -7.68
N ALA A 870 38.61 7.03 -9.01
CA ALA A 870 38.27 8.17 -9.86
C ALA A 870 36.83 8.72 -9.68
N GLN A 871 36.14 8.40 -8.58
CA GLN A 871 34.72 8.70 -8.39
C GLN A 871 34.39 9.22 -6.97
N PRO A 872 33.74 10.39 -6.83
CA PRO A 872 33.39 10.99 -5.54
C PRO A 872 32.18 10.33 -4.87
N LEU A 873 31.91 10.69 -3.62
CA LEU A 873 30.86 10.07 -2.78
C LEU A 873 29.47 10.07 -3.43
N TRP A 874 29.04 11.22 -3.98
CA TRP A 874 27.75 11.34 -4.68
C TRP A 874 27.63 10.44 -5.91
N ALA A 875 28.74 10.03 -6.53
CA ALA A 875 28.74 9.06 -7.62
C ALA A 875 28.51 7.63 -7.11
N ARG A 876 28.99 7.27 -5.90
CA ARG A 876 28.63 6.00 -5.24
C ARG A 876 27.15 5.96 -4.86
N GLU A 877 26.62 7.02 -4.24
CA GLU A 877 25.19 7.13 -3.92
C GLU A 877 24.32 7.08 -5.19
N SER A 878 24.78 7.71 -6.28
CA SER A 878 24.13 7.63 -7.59
C SER A 878 24.20 6.22 -8.17
N ILE A 879 25.32 5.51 -8.08
CA ILE A 879 25.48 4.13 -8.55
C ILE A 879 24.62 3.15 -7.72
N GLU A 880 24.50 3.34 -6.41
CA GLU A 880 23.53 2.58 -5.61
C GLU A 880 22.08 2.88 -6.04
N HIS A 881 21.72 4.14 -6.32
CA HIS A 881 20.40 4.47 -6.86
C HIS A 881 20.15 3.88 -8.25
N PHE A 882 21.14 3.96 -9.16
CA PHE A 882 21.03 3.46 -10.53
C PHE A 882 20.97 1.93 -10.58
N SER A 883 21.73 1.23 -9.74
CA SER A 883 21.62 -0.24 -9.60
C SER A 883 20.29 -0.67 -8.96
N GLN A 884 19.75 0.11 -8.01
CA GLN A 884 18.42 -0.11 -7.44
C GLN A 884 17.26 0.07 -8.45
N ILE A 885 17.47 0.78 -9.55
CA ILE A 885 16.51 0.87 -10.68
C ILE A 885 16.90 -0.02 -11.89
N GLY A 886 17.85 -0.94 -11.70
CA GLY A 886 18.18 -1.98 -12.68
C GLY A 886 19.26 -1.64 -13.72
N LEU A 887 19.89 -0.47 -13.64
CA LEU A 887 21.02 -0.12 -14.51
C LEU A 887 22.30 -0.80 -14.00
N ARG A 888 22.78 -1.80 -14.73
CA ARG A 888 24.08 -2.44 -14.50
C ARG A 888 25.10 -1.89 -15.50
N SER A 889 26.27 -1.55 -14.98
CA SER A 889 27.36 -0.83 -15.68
C SER A 889 27.00 0.60 -16.13
N VAL A 890 27.59 1.59 -15.45
CA VAL A 890 27.88 2.92 -16.01
C VAL A 890 29.29 3.26 -15.58
N THR A 891 30.28 2.87 -16.39
CA THR A 891 31.68 3.23 -16.16
C THR A 891 31.91 4.63 -16.69
N PRO A 892 32.34 5.62 -15.88
CA PRO A 892 32.74 6.92 -16.41
C PRO A 892 34.00 6.78 -17.30
N PRO A 893 34.29 7.76 -18.17
CA PRO A 893 35.56 7.77 -18.90
C PRO A 893 36.75 7.74 -17.93
N PRO A 894 37.86 7.09 -18.31
CA PRO A 894 38.97 6.82 -17.39
C PRO A 894 39.59 8.10 -16.82
N ALA A 895 40.11 7.99 -15.59
CA ALA A 895 40.97 9.03 -15.03
C ALA A 895 42.24 9.21 -15.88
N PHE A 896 42.81 10.42 -15.81
CA PHE A 896 44.05 10.77 -16.49
C PHE A 896 45.21 9.88 -15.99
N GLY A 897 45.65 8.91 -16.81
CA GLY A 897 46.72 7.98 -16.40
C GLY A 897 47.36 7.17 -17.53
N ASP A 898 46.56 6.47 -18.35
CA ASP A 898 47.10 5.58 -19.41
C ASP A 898 46.31 5.71 -20.74
N ARG A 899 46.96 5.34 -21.85
CA ARG A 899 46.46 5.40 -23.23
C ARG A 899 46.42 4.03 -23.94
N LYS A 900 46.87 2.92 -23.33
CA LYS A 900 47.20 1.70 -24.11
C LYS A 900 46.17 0.57 -24.21
N ASN A 901 45.22 0.43 -23.29
CA ASN A 901 44.29 -0.72 -23.31
C ASN A 901 42.88 -0.33 -23.75
N GLN A 902 42.57 -0.57 -25.03
CA GLN A 902 41.21 -0.80 -25.51
C GLN A 902 40.93 -2.31 -25.51
N MET A 903 39.89 -2.79 -24.82
CA MET A 903 39.00 -3.83 -25.35
C MET A 903 37.74 -4.05 -24.51
N ASP A 904 36.74 -4.57 -25.21
CA ASP A 904 35.46 -5.20 -24.86
C ASP A 904 35.10 -5.53 -23.41
N ILE A 905 33.79 -5.40 -23.11
CA ILE A 905 33.00 -6.38 -22.34
C ILE A 905 31.54 -6.34 -22.82
N VAL A 906 30.86 -7.48 -22.77
CA VAL A 906 29.42 -7.66 -23.03
C VAL A 906 28.79 -8.38 -21.84
N ASP A 907 27.90 -7.71 -21.12
CA ASP A 907 26.65 -8.20 -20.46
C ASP A 907 26.07 -7.16 -19.47
#